data_AF-A0A3D8MSG7-F1
#
_entry.id   AF-A0A3D8MSG7-F1
#
_cell.length_a   1.000
_cell.length_b   1.000
_cell.length_c   1.000
_cell.angle_alpha   90.00
_cell.angle_beta   90.00
_cell.angle_gamma   90.00
#
_symmetry.space_group_name_H-M   'P 1'
#
loop_
_entity.id
_entity.type
_entity.pdbx_description
1 polymer ?
#
loop_
_entity_poly.entity_id
_entity_poly.type
_entity_poly.pdbx_seq_one_letter_code
_entity_poly.pdbx_strand_id
1 'polypeptide(L)'
;MVQWIRGQRSLQKTWWIAAIFVFVLACNIDDGGALRSDDVGDLDVGQLDSGQPDADAQPAFSCDDGEQNGQESGVDCGGPDCATCELGESCGTSSDCASGFCTAGVCVDESCADVACAADETCYRSVCYLACEDSDGCDPSSRCYQGSCVPLDCSTTECSEGETCYRGVCYGACSGDEGCSEEGAECVEGSCVVSTCDDGLQNGDETDIDCGGSECEACAPGKMCVLGEDCQEPLATPWSDCDFGEGTCAEVGTQTRTVTTSSCGDAMTCEVSEEVQTQECTRQTDDQTCGETVTGEWGACQGAGEQGVCTTEGQRRRVITSYVCADGGCEVVEEEEFEACVLDTNAQACGAPEAGAWSACGGFDSVCDQDGTRSRTVTYFECDGGDCNERVDTETETCLRATTGASCGEETYSPWSACEGFSGVCGQTGTQSRTVTYRECAGGVCSTRTATESQTCTRSTNGTQCQADATGNWSSCTYANSCSDSGSRTRTVTEYACQGGSCAQTSRTETDTAGCARHTNGISCGGVTNGSWSNCGYASQCSTSGSRTRTVTYQECASGSCSTRSVVETDTASCTRSTAGNSCEGGVTETPWTTCSGFADVCDTTGTRSRQVTTRTCSGGTCQSNTLTENGSCTRTVAPGTTCGAGTTWDSWSSCNIASGQCSGTQTRTRTDRTCSGGNCQSTNTTETQSCNRSNGTTCGSGITHSNWSSCSIASGQCSGTQTRTRTERTCSNGTCTSANFTETQSCNQSNGTTCDSGITHSNWSSCNIASGQCSGTQTRTRTERTCSNGTCTSANFTETQSCNQSNGTTCGSGTTWNNWSSCNVASNQCTGTRTRTRTERTCSSGTCASNNFTESQNCNASNGTTCGATTHGNWSSCSIVPICEWSTRSRSVTTRTCSGGSCQTNTSTEWANCSYNSPNPGQECP
;
A
#
# COMPACT_ATOMS: atom_id res chain seq x y z
N MET A 1 -24.04 -15.90 -47.77
CA MET A 1 -23.96 -17.38 -47.90
C MET A 1 -22.52 -17.77 -47.62
N VAL A 2 -22.27 -18.34 -46.42
CA VAL A 2 -21.25 -19.36 -46.06
C VAL A 2 -19.84 -19.16 -46.68
N GLN A 3 -18.73 -18.92 -45.95
CA GLN A 3 -18.13 -19.89 -45.01
C GLN A 3 -16.91 -19.30 -44.28
N TRP A 4 -16.71 -19.79 -43.05
CA TRP A 4 -15.49 -19.83 -42.23
C TRP A 4 -14.20 -20.28 -42.95
N ILE A 5 -13.01 -19.86 -42.46
CA ILE A 5 -11.89 -20.74 -42.01
C ILE A 5 -10.74 -19.95 -41.34
N ARG A 6 -10.19 -20.60 -40.32
CA ARG A 6 -9.04 -20.34 -39.43
C ARG A 6 -7.70 -20.00 -40.11
N GLY A 7 -6.79 -19.37 -39.35
CA GLY A 7 -5.34 -19.44 -39.59
C GLY A 7 -4.49 -18.79 -38.49
N GLN A 8 -3.70 -19.59 -37.77
CA GLN A 8 -2.86 -19.25 -36.62
C GLN A 8 -1.43 -18.79 -36.99
N ARG A 9 -0.82 -18.02 -36.07
CA ARG A 9 0.62 -18.02 -35.63
C ARG A 9 1.73 -17.68 -36.64
N SER A 10 2.58 -16.70 -36.30
CA SER A 10 3.94 -16.88 -35.73
C SER A 10 4.67 -15.51 -35.68
N LEU A 11 5.24 -15.09 -34.54
CA LEU A 11 6.70 -15.07 -34.24
C LEU A 11 7.50 -14.09 -35.15
N GLN A 12 8.45 -13.25 -34.73
CA GLN A 12 9.07 -12.92 -33.45
C GLN A 12 10.00 -11.70 -33.70
N LYS A 13 10.13 -10.82 -32.69
CA LYS A 13 11.39 -10.28 -32.13
C LYS A 13 12.46 -9.63 -33.05
N THR A 14 12.66 -8.30 -32.90
CA THR A 14 13.84 -7.62 -32.24
C THR A 14 15.15 -7.59 -33.07
N TRP A 15 16.00 -6.56 -33.19
CA TRP A 15 16.41 -5.39 -32.39
C TRP A 15 17.41 -4.53 -33.22
N TRP A 16 17.98 -3.46 -32.62
CA TRP A 16 19.41 -2.99 -32.63
C TRP A 16 19.41 -1.44 -32.49
N ILE A 17 19.90 -0.77 -31.42
CA ILE A 17 21.21 -0.65 -30.72
C ILE A 17 21.79 0.80 -30.90
N ALA A 18 21.86 1.58 -29.80
CA ALA A 18 23.03 2.17 -29.09
C ALA A 18 23.63 3.47 -29.72
N ALA A 19 24.19 4.48 -29.02
CA ALA A 19 25.11 4.46 -27.87
C ALA A 19 25.36 5.86 -27.19
N ILE A 20 25.50 5.87 -25.85
CA ILE A 20 26.63 6.38 -25.01
C ILE A 20 27.08 7.88 -25.06
N PHE A 21 27.09 8.57 -23.89
CA PHE A 21 28.29 9.14 -23.21
C PHE A 21 27.95 9.69 -21.78
N VAL A 22 28.95 9.68 -20.89
CA VAL A 22 28.90 9.86 -19.41
C VAL A 22 29.52 11.20 -18.97
N PHE A 23 29.03 11.82 -17.87
CA PHE A 23 29.75 12.39 -16.68
C PHE A 23 28.77 13.30 -15.86
N VAL A 24 28.34 12.96 -14.63
CA VAL A 24 28.88 13.27 -13.28
C VAL A 24 28.39 14.60 -12.62
N LEU A 25 27.96 14.46 -11.35
CA LEU A 25 27.79 15.43 -10.23
C LEU A 25 26.50 16.27 -10.04
N ALA A 26 25.69 15.80 -9.07
CA ALA A 26 25.09 16.42 -7.88
C ALA A 26 24.70 17.92 -7.77
N CYS A 27 23.57 18.08 -7.04
CA CYS A 27 23.14 19.14 -6.12
C CYS A 27 22.17 20.25 -6.59
N ASN A 28 20.98 20.13 -6.00
CA ASN A 28 19.93 21.07 -5.60
C ASN A 28 20.27 22.56 -5.54
N ILE A 29 19.35 23.38 -6.05
CA ILE A 29 19.17 24.82 -5.80
C ILE A 29 17.66 25.08 -5.77
N ASP A 30 17.15 25.71 -4.71
CA ASP A 30 16.54 27.04 -4.84
C ASP A 30 16.38 27.74 -3.47
N ASP A 31 16.96 28.94 -3.40
CA ASP A 31 16.80 30.02 -2.41
C ASP A 31 15.36 30.57 -2.47
N GLY A 32 14.76 31.29 -1.50
CA GLY A 32 15.18 31.92 -0.25
C GLY A 32 14.21 33.07 0.11
N GLY A 33 13.94 33.28 1.41
CA GLY A 33 13.43 34.53 2.04
C GLY A 33 11.92 34.83 1.91
N ALA A 34 11.21 35.44 2.86
CA ALA A 34 11.61 36.09 4.11
C ALA A 34 10.37 36.45 4.99
N LEU A 35 10.66 36.71 6.27
CA LEU A 35 10.01 37.59 7.26
C LEU A 35 8.95 37.08 8.25
N ARG A 36 9.20 37.52 9.49
CA ARG A 36 8.65 37.20 10.81
C ARG A 36 7.55 38.18 11.25
N SER A 37 6.65 37.66 12.09
CA SER A 37 6.15 38.12 13.41
C SER A 37 6.43 39.56 13.88
N ASP A 38 5.39 40.17 14.49
CA ASP A 38 5.35 41.03 15.71
C ASP A 38 3.91 41.60 15.84
N ASP A 39 3.24 41.90 16.96
CA ASP A 39 3.39 41.69 18.41
C ASP A 39 2.09 42.22 19.10
N VAL A 40 1.79 41.72 20.31
CA VAL A 40 0.85 42.12 21.43
C VAL A 40 -0.36 43.09 21.31
N GLY A 41 -1.46 42.75 22.03
CA GLY A 41 -2.22 43.72 22.87
C GLY A 41 -3.77 43.62 23.01
N ASP A 42 -4.24 42.97 24.08
CA ASP A 42 -5.27 43.36 25.10
C ASP A 42 -6.74 43.82 24.81
N LEU A 43 -7.67 43.24 25.61
CA LEU A 43 -9.00 43.67 26.13
C LEU A 43 -10.28 43.84 25.26
N ASP A 44 -11.18 42.86 25.44
CA ASP A 44 -12.58 42.90 25.95
C ASP A 44 -13.79 43.51 25.18
N VAL A 45 -14.91 42.79 25.36
CA VAL A 45 -16.37 43.08 25.23
C VAL A 45 -17.12 42.70 23.93
N GLY A 46 -17.93 41.63 24.02
CA GLY A 46 -19.37 41.73 23.67
C GLY A 46 -19.99 40.88 22.54
N GLN A 47 -20.15 39.58 22.77
CA GLN A 47 -21.35 38.71 22.61
C GLN A 47 -22.31 38.73 21.38
N LEU A 48 -22.71 37.49 21.01
CA LEU A 48 -23.90 36.96 20.27
C LEU A 48 -23.74 36.82 18.74
N ASP A 49 -24.08 35.71 18.06
CA ASP A 49 -24.60 34.37 18.38
C ASP A 49 -24.59 33.60 17.04
N SER A 50 -24.03 32.39 17.00
CA SER A 50 -24.28 31.42 15.91
C SER A 50 -23.94 30.01 16.37
N GLY A 51 -24.98 29.18 16.51
CA GLY A 51 -24.87 27.80 16.96
C GLY A 51 -24.09 26.88 16.01
N GLN A 52 -23.24 26.06 16.62
CA GLN A 52 -22.73 24.76 16.16
C GLN A 52 -22.44 23.89 17.42
N PRO A 53 -22.33 22.56 17.28
CA PRO A 53 -22.70 21.56 18.28
C PRO A 53 -21.74 21.47 19.48
N ASP A 54 -22.27 21.09 20.64
CA ASP A 54 -21.48 20.73 21.82
C ASP A 54 -20.66 19.46 21.53
N ALA A 55 -19.39 19.70 21.24
CA ALA A 55 -18.30 18.83 21.63
C ALA A 55 -17.87 19.26 23.04
N ASP A 56 -18.35 18.56 24.06
CA ASP A 56 -17.64 18.39 25.35
C ASP A 56 -18.42 17.42 26.24
N ALA A 57 -18.12 16.14 26.07
CA ALA A 57 -18.11 15.21 27.18
C ALA A 57 -16.78 14.45 27.06
N GLN A 58 -15.76 14.99 27.72
CA GLN A 58 -14.53 14.25 28.00
C GLN A 58 -14.93 12.88 28.61
N PRO A 59 -14.32 11.76 28.18
CA PRO A 59 -14.54 10.48 28.84
C PRO A 59 -14.25 10.64 30.34
N ALA A 60 -15.08 10.00 31.16
CA ALA A 60 -14.93 10.09 32.61
C ALA A 60 -13.63 9.38 33.02
N PHE A 61 -12.78 10.10 33.77
CA PHE A 61 -11.58 9.60 34.47
C PHE A 61 -11.81 8.17 34.98
N SER A 62 -11.00 7.22 34.50
CA SER A 62 -11.10 5.80 34.84
C SER A 62 -9.71 5.22 34.95
N CYS A 63 -9.47 4.42 35.99
CA CYS A 63 -8.20 3.75 36.27
C CYS A 63 -7.89 2.56 35.35
N ASP A 64 -8.41 2.57 34.12
CA ASP A 64 -8.31 1.47 33.15
C ASP A 64 -8.52 2.01 31.71
N ASP A 65 -8.27 3.32 31.46
CA ASP A 65 -8.51 3.98 30.17
C ASP A 65 -7.26 4.14 29.29
N GLY A 66 -6.11 3.70 29.77
CA GLY A 66 -4.84 3.69 29.04
C GLY A 66 -4.14 5.04 29.03
N GLU A 67 -4.66 6.04 29.75
CA GLU A 67 -4.10 7.38 29.80
C GLU A 67 -3.80 7.79 31.24
N GLN A 68 -2.60 8.30 31.53
CA GLN A 68 -2.30 8.90 32.83
C GLN A 68 -3.06 10.22 33.00
N ASN A 69 -4.28 10.16 33.52
CA ASN A 69 -5.16 11.31 33.63
C ASN A 69 -5.76 11.41 35.06
N GLY A 70 -6.57 12.45 35.33
CA GLY A 70 -7.14 12.72 36.66
C GLY A 70 -6.15 12.79 37.84
N GLN A 71 -6.25 11.86 38.80
CA GLN A 71 -5.45 11.83 40.05
C GLN A 71 -4.41 10.69 40.09
N GLU A 72 -4.17 10.05 38.96
CA GLU A 72 -3.20 8.96 38.83
C GLU A 72 -1.76 9.45 38.92
N SER A 73 -0.89 8.59 39.43
CA SER A 73 0.55 8.84 39.48
C SER A 73 1.35 8.05 38.44
N GLY A 74 0.76 7.01 37.85
CA GLY A 74 1.20 6.32 36.64
C GLY A 74 0.00 5.99 35.73
N VAL A 75 0.22 5.43 34.53
CA VAL A 75 -0.90 5.18 33.60
C VAL A 75 -1.87 4.20 34.25
N ASP A 76 -3.13 4.60 34.42
CA ASP A 76 -4.19 3.78 35.06
C ASP A 76 -3.91 3.35 36.52
N CYS A 77 -2.92 3.97 37.18
CA CYS A 77 -2.50 3.54 38.52
C CYS A 77 -2.04 4.68 39.44
N GLY A 78 -2.12 4.42 40.74
CA GLY A 78 -1.65 5.31 41.80
C GLY A 78 -2.59 6.48 42.09
N GLY A 79 -2.29 7.23 43.14
CA GLY A 79 -3.23 8.19 43.72
C GLY A 79 -4.32 7.55 44.58
N PRO A 80 -5.28 8.35 45.11
CA PRO A 80 -6.24 7.87 46.10
C PRO A 80 -7.41 7.05 45.53
N ASP A 81 -7.68 7.20 44.23
CA ASP A 81 -8.88 6.66 43.58
C ASP A 81 -8.58 5.41 42.72
N CYS A 82 -7.30 5.14 42.40
CA CYS A 82 -6.84 4.01 41.60
C CYS A 82 -6.03 3.00 42.43
N ALA A 83 -5.84 1.79 41.90
CA ALA A 83 -5.00 0.78 42.54
C ALA A 83 -3.54 1.25 42.60
N THR A 84 -2.78 0.76 43.58
CA THR A 84 -1.34 1.09 43.65
C THR A 84 -0.61 0.56 42.43
N CYS A 85 0.27 1.38 41.85
CA CYS A 85 1.13 1.06 40.73
C CYS A 85 2.10 -0.10 41.03
N GLU A 86 2.34 -0.94 40.02
CA GLU A 86 3.29 -2.05 40.08
C GLU A 86 4.76 -1.55 39.95
N LEU A 87 5.72 -2.47 40.04
CA LEU A 87 7.15 -2.12 39.91
C LEU A 87 7.46 -1.61 38.50
N GLY A 88 8.22 -0.53 38.39
CA GLY A 88 8.57 0.12 37.12
C GLY A 88 7.62 1.24 36.70
N GLU A 89 6.42 1.31 37.29
CA GLU A 89 5.43 2.34 36.99
C GLU A 89 5.73 3.69 37.66
N SER A 90 5.20 4.76 37.08
CA SER A 90 5.40 6.09 37.64
C SER A 90 4.62 6.32 38.94
N CYS A 91 5.22 7.09 39.86
CA CYS A 91 4.66 7.35 41.18
C CYS A 91 4.95 8.76 41.66
N GLY A 92 4.02 9.33 42.44
CA GLY A 92 4.19 10.62 43.08
C GLY A 92 4.70 10.49 44.51
N THR A 93 4.31 9.41 45.19
CA THR A 93 4.59 9.13 46.60
C THR A 93 4.75 7.63 46.82
N SER A 94 5.42 7.24 47.91
CA SER A 94 5.66 5.81 48.20
C SER A 94 4.38 5.03 48.48
N SER A 95 3.25 5.70 48.80
CA SER A 95 1.94 5.06 48.93
C SER A 95 1.28 4.73 47.60
N ASP A 96 1.76 5.31 46.50
CA ASP A 96 1.23 5.01 45.17
C ASP A 96 1.74 3.67 44.64
N CYS A 97 2.80 3.10 45.24
CA CYS A 97 3.43 1.85 44.81
C CYS A 97 2.99 0.66 45.64
N ALA A 98 2.70 -0.47 44.99
CA ALA A 98 2.37 -1.73 45.66
C ALA A 98 3.53 -2.22 46.56
N SER A 99 4.77 -1.91 46.19
CA SER A 99 5.98 -2.17 46.96
C SER A 99 6.13 -1.29 48.22
N GLY A 100 5.42 -0.15 48.27
CA GLY A 100 5.58 0.86 49.30
C GLY A 100 6.82 1.76 49.13
N PHE A 101 7.53 1.68 48.00
CA PHE A 101 8.74 2.47 47.72
C PHE A 101 8.64 3.16 46.36
N CYS A 102 8.69 4.49 46.38
CA CYS A 102 8.71 5.36 45.20
C CYS A 102 10.03 6.11 45.21
N THR A 103 10.92 5.80 44.27
CA THR A 103 12.25 6.39 44.17
C THR A 103 12.42 7.03 42.81
N ALA A 104 12.85 8.30 42.78
CA ALA A 104 12.98 9.09 41.55
C ALA A 104 11.71 9.19 40.67
N GLY A 105 10.52 9.00 41.26
CA GLY A 105 9.25 9.05 40.54
C GLY A 105 8.83 7.72 39.91
N VAL A 106 9.50 6.61 40.25
CA VAL A 106 9.17 5.25 39.79
C VAL A 106 9.03 4.29 40.98
N CYS A 107 8.08 3.35 40.89
CA CYS A 107 7.87 2.31 41.87
C CYS A 107 8.97 1.25 41.82
N VAL A 108 9.64 1.03 42.95
CA VAL A 108 10.81 0.14 43.05
C VAL A 108 10.67 -0.85 44.20
N ASP A 109 11.46 -1.92 44.22
CA ASP A 109 11.43 -2.90 45.32
C ASP A 109 12.21 -2.42 46.56
N GLU A 110 12.11 -3.13 47.69
CA GLU A 110 12.77 -2.78 48.95
C GLU A 110 14.31 -2.63 48.81
N SER A 111 14.94 -3.40 47.92
CA SER A 111 16.38 -3.31 47.64
C SER A 111 16.80 -2.00 46.95
N CYS A 112 15.85 -1.28 46.37
CA CYS A 112 16.04 -0.04 45.63
C CYS A 112 15.50 1.19 46.38
N ALA A 113 15.02 1.03 47.62
CA ALA A 113 14.47 2.12 48.43
C ALA A 113 15.45 3.29 48.65
N ASP A 114 16.76 3.00 48.72
CA ASP A 114 17.83 3.99 48.95
C ASP A 114 18.75 4.19 47.73
N VAL A 115 18.37 3.69 46.55
CA VAL A 115 19.22 3.71 45.34
C VAL A 115 18.73 4.79 44.37
N ALA A 116 19.54 5.83 44.18
CA ALA A 116 19.23 6.92 43.26
C ALA A 116 19.90 6.70 41.89
N CYS A 117 19.10 6.46 40.86
CA CYS A 117 19.53 6.30 39.48
C CYS A 117 19.44 7.62 38.69
N ALA A 118 20.05 7.66 37.49
CA ALA A 118 19.90 8.80 36.58
C ALA A 118 18.45 8.93 36.07
N ALA A 119 18.12 10.05 35.40
CA ALA A 119 16.75 10.33 34.96
C ALA A 119 16.24 9.40 33.85
N ASP A 120 17.15 8.70 33.18
CA ASP A 120 16.93 7.70 32.13
C ASP A 120 17.17 6.27 32.61
N GLU A 121 17.28 6.06 33.94
CA GLU A 121 17.60 4.78 34.55
C GLU A 121 16.57 4.38 35.62
N THR A 122 16.28 3.08 35.68
CA THR A 122 15.41 2.45 36.68
C THR A 122 16.25 1.50 37.54
N CYS A 123 15.93 1.42 38.84
CA CYS A 123 16.64 0.54 39.75
C CYS A 123 16.03 -0.86 39.74
N TYR A 124 16.87 -1.87 39.52
CA TYR A 124 16.53 -3.27 39.70
C TYR A 124 17.58 -3.94 40.59
N ARG A 125 17.16 -4.49 41.74
CA ARG A 125 18.03 -5.23 42.69
C ARG A 125 19.30 -4.47 43.07
N SER A 126 19.13 -3.21 43.46
CA SER A 126 20.21 -2.28 43.85
C SER A 126 21.19 -1.87 42.74
N VAL A 127 20.88 -2.17 41.47
CA VAL A 127 21.66 -1.75 40.30
C VAL A 127 20.79 -0.88 39.40
N CYS A 128 21.35 0.21 38.87
CA CYS A 128 20.66 1.08 37.91
C CYS A 128 20.85 0.56 36.49
N TYR A 129 19.75 0.32 35.79
CA TYR A 129 19.70 -0.04 34.36
C TYR A 129 18.99 1.05 33.59
N LEU A 130 19.18 1.11 32.27
CA LEU A 130 18.38 2.00 31.40
C LEU A 130 16.89 1.66 31.54
N ALA A 131 16.05 2.70 31.60
CA ALA A 131 14.61 2.54 31.63
C ALA A 131 14.08 2.07 30.28
N CYS A 132 13.01 1.27 30.28
CA CYS A 132 12.34 0.77 29.08
C CYS A 132 10.84 0.62 29.31
N GLU A 133 10.06 0.78 28.23
CA GLU A 133 8.63 0.47 28.19
C GLU A 133 8.38 -0.86 27.47
N ASP A 134 9.22 -1.21 26.49
CA ASP A 134 9.16 -2.46 25.72
C ASP A 134 10.56 -3.05 25.45
N SER A 135 10.61 -4.25 24.87
CA SER A 135 11.87 -4.95 24.53
C SER A 135 12.71 -4.22 23.48
N ASP A 136 12.10 -3.37 22.64
CA ASP A 136 12.76 -2.67 21.54
C ASP A 136 13.55 -1.44 22.04
N GLY A 137 13.23 -0.93 23.23
CA GLY A 137 13.96 0.13 23.92
C GLY A 137 15.34 -0.26 24.46
N CYS A 138 15.66 -1.55 24.53
CA CYS A 138 16.91 -2.06 25.09
C CYS A 138 17.95 -2.45 24.01
N ASP A 139 19.24 -2.51 24.40
CA ASP A 139 20.28 -3.08 23.52
C ASP A 139 19.99 -4.57 23.23
N PRO A 140 20.34 -5.12 22.04
CA PRO A 140 20.07 -6.52 21.69
C PRO A 140 20.61 -7.59 22.66
N SER A 141 21.50 -7.20 23.56
CA SER A 141 22.05 -8.04 24.62
C SER A 141 21.29 -7.96 25.96
N SER A 142 20.19 -7.20 26.02
CA SER A 142 19.37 -6.95 27.21
C SER A 142 17.89 -7.13 26.89
N ARG A 143 17.04 -7.31 27.92
CA ARG A 143 15.57 -7.32 27.80
C ARG A 143 14.96 -6.28 28.73
N CYS A 144 13.77 -5.82 28.41
CA CYS A 144 12.99 -5.03 29.35
C CYS A 144 12.36 -5.96 30.38
N TYR A 145 12.63 -5.73 31.67
CA TYR A 145 12.01 -6.48 32.77
C TYR A 145 11.70 -5.51 33.90
N GLN A 146 10.42 -5.38 34.28
CA GLN A 146 9.94 -4.41 35.28
C GLN A 146 10.47 -2.99 35.03
N GLY A 147 10.36 -2.52 33.78
CA GLY A 147 10.80 -1.19 33.36
C GLY A 147 12.32 -0.97 33.33
N SER A 148 13.12 -2.04 33.43
CA SER A 148 14.59 -2.00 33.48
C SER A 148 15.22 -2.86 32.38
N CYS A 149 16.17 -2.31 31.61
CA CYS A 149 16.95 -3.06 30.63
C CYS A 149 17.99 -3.96 31.30
N VAL A 150 17.58 -5.15 31.73
CA VAL A 150 18.46 -6.14 32.35
C VAL A 150 19.22 -6.96 31.29
N PRO A 151 20.54 -7.19 31.46
CA PRO A 151 21.32 -8.02 30.55
C PRO A 151 20.76 -9.43 30.41
N LEU A 152 20.88 -10.03 29.23
CA LEU A 152 20.50 -11.44 29.01
C LEU A 152 21.51 -12.44 29.60
N ASP A 153 22.58 -11.95 30.22
CA ASP A 153 23.54 -12.76 30.95
C ASP A 153 23.49 -12.50 32.45
N CYS A 154 23.98 -13.46 33.22
CA CYS A 154 23.99 -13.41 34.69
C CYS A 154 25.31 -12.87 35.25
N SER A 155 26.05 -12.06 34.49
CA SER A 155 27.40 -11.64 34.90
C SER A 155 27.40 -10.60 36.03
N THR A 156 26.33 -9.81 36.15
CA THR A 156 26.21 -8.71 37.12
C THR A 156 25.05 -8.87 38.10
N THR A 157 24.16 -9.84 37.89
CA THR A 157 22.98 -10.07 38.72
C THR A 157 23.31 -10.89 39.98
N GLU A 158 23.10 -10.31 41.17
CA GLU A 158 23.21 -11.01 42.46
C GLU A 158 21.82 -11.43 42.98
N CYS A 159 21.60 -12.74 43.07
CA CYS A 159 20.35 -13.33 43.55
C CYS A 159 20.38 -13.68 45.04
N SER A 160 19.21 -13.69 45.67
CA SER A 160 19.05 -13.97 47.10
C SER A 160 19.21 -15.47 47.39
N GLU A 161 19.36 -15.83 48.66
CA GLU A 161 19.51 -17.23 49.07
C GLU A 161 18.26 -18.06 48.68
N GLY A 162 18.43 -19.01 47.76
CA GLY A 162 17.32 -19.83 47.23
C GLY A 162 16.86 -19.46 45.82
N GLU A 163 17.49 -18.46 45.20
CA GLU A 163 17.25 -18.05 43.81
C GLU A 163 18.45 -18.40 42.92
N THR A 164 18.17 -18.63 41.63
CA THR A 164 19.19 -18.78 40.60
C THR A 164 18.97 -17.69 39.55
N CYS A 165 20.04 -17.11 39.03
CA CYS A 165 19.92 -16.15 37.93
C CYS A 165 19.65 -16.90 36.63
N TYR A 166 18.64 -16.46 35.89
CA TYR A 166 18.39 -16.85 34.51
C TYR A 166 18.15 -15.59 33.67
N ARG A 167 18.99 -15.41 32.64
CA ARG A 167 18.98 -14.26 31.73
C ARG A 167 18.84 -12.89 32.45
N GLY A 168 19.70 -12.67 33.44
CA GLY A 168 19.79 -11.41 34.19
C GLY A 168 18.74 -11.19 35.28
N VAL A 169 17.77 -12.10 35.42
CA VAL A 169 16.69 -12.02 36.42
C VAL A 169 16.81 -13.20 37.39
N CYS A 170 16.48 -12.95 38.65
CA CYS A 170 16.52 -13.98 39.69
C CYS A 170 15.16 -14.66 39.82
N TYR A 171 15.17 -15.99 39.67
CA TYR A 171 13.99 -16.83 39.87
C TYR A 171 14.25 -17.86 40.98
N GLY A 172 13.19 -18.47 41.51
CA GLY A 172 13.32 -19.55 42.48
C GLY A 172 14.19 -20.70 41.95
N ALA A 173 15.13 -21.20 42.75
CA ALA A 173 16.01 -22.28 42.32
C ALA A 173 15.26 -23.61 42.22
N CYS A 174 15.51 -24.37 41.16
CA CYS A 174 14.89 -25.67 40.93
C CYS A 174 15.86 -26.73 40.41
N SER A 175 15.43 -27.99 40.50
CA SER A 175 16.15 -29.16 39.98
C SER A 175 15.32 -30.00 38.99
N GLY A 176 14.15 -29.50 38.61
CA GLY A 176 13.14 -30.07 37.72
C GLY A 176 11.80 -29.33 37.94
N ASP A 177 10.85 -29.46 37.00
CA ASP A 177 9.60 -28.66 36.99
C ASP A 177 8.76 -28.86 38.27
N GLU A 178 8.80 -30.07 38.85
CA GLU A 178 8.16 -30.39 40.15
C GLU A 178 8.74 -29.59 41.34
N GLY A 179 9.89 -28.94 41.16
CA GLY A 179 10.56 -28.11 42.15
C GLY A 179 10.05 -26.66 42.19
N CYS A 180 9.21 -26.26 41.24
CA CYS A 180 8.67 -24.92 41.17
C CYS A 180 7.33 -24.83 41.92
N SER A 181 7.24 -23.86 42.81
CA SER A 181 6.05 -23.64 43.65
C SER A 181 4.92 -22.91 42.94
N GLU A 182 5.23 -22.27 41.81
CA GLU A 182 4.32 -21.48 40.99
C GLU A 182 3.65 -22.38 39.94
N GLU A 183 2.33 -22.25 39.79
CA GLU A 183 1.54 -23.04 38.84
C GLU A 183 1.88 -22.57 37.41
N GLY A 184 2.37 -23.48 36.56
CA GLY A 184 2.85 -23.15 35.21
C GLY A 184 4.35 -22.81 35.11
N ALA A 185 5.08 -22.80 36.23
CA ALA A 185 6.53 -22.58 36.20
C ALA A 185 7.30 -23.82 35.72
N GLU A 186 8.15 -23.64 34.71
CA GLU A 186 9.07 -24.63 34.20
C GLU A 186 10.49 -24.42 34.75
N CYS A 187 11.22 -25.51 34.97
CA CYS A 187 12.57 -25.44 35.49
C CYS A 187 13.59 -25.32 34.36
N VAL A 188 13.94 -24.09 33.99
CA VAL A 188 14.90 -23.81 32.92
C VAL A 188 16.24 -23.40 33.52
N GLU A 189 17.29 -24.16 33.20
CA GLU A 189 18.67 -23.93 33.70
C GLU A 189 18.80 -23.81 35.23
N GLY A 190 17.89 -24.44 35.98
CA GLY A 190 17.89 -24.41 37.45
C GLY A 190 17.12 -23.23 38.07
N SER A 191 16.30 -22.56 37.25
CA SER A 191 15.46 -21.42 37.60
C SER A 191 14.00 -21.70 37.27
N CYS A 192 13.09 -21.40 38.19
CA CYS A 192 11.64 -21.52 38.00
C CYS A 192 11.12 -20.33 37.21
N VAL A 193 10.92 -20.50 35.91
CA VAL A 193 10.37 -19.47 35.04
C VAL A 193 8.91 -19.80 34.73
N VAL A 194 8.00 -18.89 35.06
CA VAL A 194 6.61 -18.95 34.58
C VAL A 194 6.61 -18.39 33.17
N SER A 195 6.10 -19.15 32.21
CA SER A 195 5.87 -18.66 30.84
C SER A 195 4.81 -17.57 30.87
N THR A 196 5.19 -16.35 30.51
CA THR A 196 4.26 -15.23 30.32
C THR A 196 4.56 -14.56 29.00
N CYS A 197 3.53 -14.00 28.37
CA CYS A 197 3.60 -13.35 27.06
C CYS A 197 4.46 -12.08 26.98
N ASP A 198 5.21 -11.75 28.03
CA ASP A 198 6.02 -10.54 28.17
C ASP A 198 7.32 -10.84 28.97
N ASP A 199 7.74 -12.11 29.08
CA ASP A 199 8.91 -12.51 29.87
C ASP A 199 10.25 -12.43 29.13
N GLY A 200 10.30 -12.03 27.86
CA GLY A 200 11.52 -11.96 27.06
C GLY A 200 12.04 -13.32 26.58
N LEU A 201 11.26 -14.39 26.75
CA LEU A 201 11.56 -15.74 26.32
C LEU A 201 10.63 -16.14 25.17
N GLN A 202 10.98 -17.21 24.46
CA GLN A 202 10.05 -17.89 23.56
C GLN A 202 9.72 -19.21 24.23
N ASN A 203 8.66 -19.24 25.04
CA ASN A 203 8.26 -20.40 25.82
C ASN A 203 6.72 -20.58 25.82
N GLY A 204 6.22 -21.59 26.52
CA GLY A 204 4.77 -21.86 26.53
C GLY A 204 4.19 -22.10 25.13
N ASP A 205 3.11 -21.39 24.81
CA ASP A 205 2.39 -21.46 23.53
C ASP A 205 2.90 -20.46 22.47
N GLU A 206 3.92 -19.65 22.78
CA GLU A 206 4.42 -18.57 21.92
C GLU A 206 5.06 -19.05 20.61
N THR A 207 4.84 -18.29 19.52
CA THR A 207 5.43 -18.60 18.21
C THR A 207 6.64 -17.75 17.86
N ASP A 208 6.83 -16.63 18.54
CA ASP A 208 8.07 -15.86 18.65
C ASP A 208 8.20 -15.32 20.09
N ILE A 209 9.33 -14.71 20.43
CA ILE A 209 9.57 -14.15 21.78
C ILE A 209 8.41 -13.20 22.14
N ASP A 210 7.70 -13.51 23.23
CA ASP A 210 6.60 -12.72 23.81
C ASP A 210 5.38 -12.52 22.88
N CYS A 211 5.17 -13.38 21.87
CA CYS A 211 4.01 -13.24 21.00
C CYS A 211 3.59 -14.51 20.24
N GLY A 212 2.33 -14.51 19.81
CA GLY A 212 1.70 -15.54 18.99
C GLY A 212 1.27 -16.77 19.80
N GLY A 213 0.64 -17.73 19.13
CA GLY A 213 0.01 -18.86 19.81
C GLY A 213 -1.40 -18.55 20.31
N SER A 214 -1.97 -19.47 21.09
CA SER A 214 -3.35 -19.34 21.57
C SER A 214 -3.52 -18.52 22.84
N GLU A 215 -2.44 -18.30 23.60
CA GLU A 215 -2.49 -17.64 24.90
C GLU A 215 -1.94 -16.22 24.88
N CYS A 216 -1.13 -15.85 23.89
CA CYS A 216 -0.46 -14.55 23.80
C CYS A 216 -0.99 -13.67 22.67
N GLU A 217 -0.68 -12.36 22.75
CA GLU A 217 -1.05 -11.41 21.72
C GLU A 217 -0.37 -11.72 20.39
N ALA A 218 -1.01 -11.32 19.29
CA ALA A 218 -0.52 -11.63 17.95
C ALA A 218 0.78 -10.88 17.64
N CYS A 219 1.72 -11.58 17.01
CA CYS A 219 3.03 -11.10 16.67
C CYS A 219 3.01 -9.97 15.63
N ALA A 220 3.88 -8.98 15.87
CA ALA A 220 4.14 -7.88 14.95
C ALA A 220 4.78 -8.36 13.62
N PRO A 221 4.67 -7.56 12.54
CA PRO A 221 5.37 -7.81 11.28
C PRO A 221 6.85 -8.19 11.42
N GLY A 222 7.26 -9.28 10.76
CA GLY A 222 8.65 -9.76 10.74
C GLY A 222 9.03 -10.74 11.86
N LYS A 223 8.16 -10.93 12.86
CA LYS A 223 8.29 -11.96 13.91
C LYS A 223 7.86 -13.33 13.39
N MET A 224 8.31 -14.41 14.03
CA MET A 224 7.96 -15.78 13.69
C MET A 224 6.50 -16.11 13.99
N CYS A 225 5.93 -17.02 13.20
CA CYS A 225 4.55 -17.45 13.31
C CYS A 225 4.39 -18.90 12.84
N VAL A 226 3.30 -19.55 13.26
CA VAL A 226 2.94 -20.91 12.83
C VAL A 226 1.61 -20.92 12.07
N LEU A 227 0.67 -20.08 12.49
CA LEU A 227 -0.67 -19.88 11.95
C LEU A 227 -0.88 -18.40 11.60
N GLY A 228 -1.85 -18.12 10.72
CA GLY A 228 -2.19 -16.74 10.37
C GLY A 228 -2.75 -15.93 11.56
N GLU A 229 -3.33 -16.62 12.54
CA GLU A 229 -3.86 -16.00 13.78
C GLU A 229 -2.74 -15.56 14.73
N ASP A 230 -1.51 -16.07 14.55
CA ASP A 230 -0.35 -15.61 15.32
C ASP A 230 0.14 -14.23 14.86
N CYS A 231 -0.40 -13.67 13.77
CA CYS A 231 -0.01 -12.38 13.23
C CYS A 231 -1.10 -11.33 13.46
N GLN A 232 -0.69 -10.09 13.71
CA GLN A 232 -1.60 -8.98 14.00
C GLN A 232 -2.78 -8.89 13.02
N GLU A 233 -3.95 -8.60 13.60
CA GLU A 233 -5.21 -8.40 12.87
C GLU A 233 -5.06 -7.33 11.76
N PRO A 234 -5.83 -7.43 10.67
CA PRO A 234 -5.79 -6.46 9.58
C PRO A 234 -6.11 -5.03 10.04
N LEU A 235 -5.21 -4.09 9.77
CA LEU A 235 -5.42 -2.67 10.03
C LEU A 235 -5.90 -1.98 8.76
N ALA A 236 -7.07 -1.35 8.84
CA ALA A 236 -7.61 -0.54 7.75
C ALA A 236 -7.49 0.95 8.10
N THR A 237 -6.82 1.71 7.23
CA THR A 237 -6.85 3.17 7.30
C THR A 237 -8.29 3.70 7.13
N PRO A 238 -8.61 4.89 7.70
CA PRO A 238 -9.86 5.57 7.38
C PRO A 238 -10.02 5.74 5.87
N TRP A 239 -11.26 5.71 5.38
CA TRP A 239 -11.54 6.04 3.98
C TRP A 239 -11.05 7.45 3.68
N SER A 240 -10.39 7.62 2.53
CA SER A 240 -10.00 8.93 2.03
C SER A 240 -11.23 9.82 1.85
N ASP A 241 -10.99 11.13 1.73
CA ASP A 241 -12.00 12.02 1.19
C ASP A 241 -12.47 11.51 -0.17
N CYS A 242 -13.74 11.75 -0.48
CA CYS A 242 -14.33 11.39 -1.77
C CYS A 242 -13.66 12.17 -2.89
N ASP A 243 -12.90 11.47 -3.73
CA ASP A 243 -12.37 12.03 -4.97
C ASP A 243 -13.42 11.91 -6.07
N PHE A 244 -13.93 13.05 -6.55
CA PHE A 244 -14.90 13.14 -7.64
C PHE A 244 -14.23 13.50 -8.98
N GLY A 245 -12.88 13.50 -9.04
CA GLY A 245 -12.09 13.96 -10.18
C GLY A 245 -12.18 15.47 -10.41
N GLU A 246 -11.85 15.92 -11.62
CA GLU A 246 -11.89 17.34 -12.00
C GLU A 246 -13.32 17.88 -12.27
N GLY A 247 -14.36 17.05 -12.09
CA GLY A 247 -15.74 17.39 -12.41
C GLY A 247 -16.48 18.04 -11.24
N THR A 248 -16.77 19.34 -11.35
CA THR A 248 -17.60 20.08 -10.37
C THR A 248 -19.01 19.51 -10.20
N CYS A 249 -19.57 18.90 -11.25
CA CYS A 249 -20.90 18.26 -11.23
C CYS A 249 -20.90 16.77 -10.95
N ALA A 250 -19.75 16.13 -10.72
CA ALA A 250 -19.70 14.70 -10.51
C ALA A 250 -20.41 14.31 -9.20
N GLU A 251 -21.44 13.47 -9.34
CA GLU A 251 -22.30 12.97 -8.25
C GLU A 251 -21.79 11.65 -7.66
N VAL A 252 -20.93 10.93 -8.38
CA VAL A 252 -20.30 9.68 -7.93
C VAL A 252 -18.79 9.88 -7.92
N GLY A 253 -18.17 9.62 -6.78
CA GLY A 253 -16.74 9.66 -6.57
C GLY A 253 -16.22 8.34 -6.04
N THR A 254 -14.90 8.25 -5.91
CA THR A 254 -14.23 7.09 -5.34
C THR A 254 -13.50 7.48 -4.07
N GLN A 255 -13.67 6.66 -3.04
CA GLN A 255 -12.80 6.68 -1.87
C GLN A 255 -11.87 5.48 -1.93
N THR A 256 -10.65 5.69 -1.46
CA THR A 256 -9.66 4.63 -1.28
C THR A 256 -9.32 4.50 0.20
N ARG A 257 -8.96 3.29 0.60
CA ARG A 257 -8.24 3.05 1.85
C ARG A 257 -7.22 1.95 1.64
N THR A 258 -6.15 2.01 2.40
CA THR A 258 -5.17 0.92 2.49
C THR A 258 -5.58 0.00 3.63
N VAL A 259 -5.67 -1.30 3.33
CA VAL A 259 -5.80 -2.37 4.32
C VAL A 259 -4.46 -3.10 4.36
N THR A 260 -3.84 -3.07 5.52
CA THR A 260 -2.59 -3.76 5.80
C THR A 260 -2.95 -5.06 6.49
N THR A 261 -2.72 -6.19 5.81
CA THR A 261 -2.93 -7.52 6.36
C THR A 261 -1.57 -8.13 6.67
N SER A 262 -1.43 -8.69 7.87
CA SER A 262 -0.27 -9.51 8.20
C SER A 262 -0.70 -10.96 8.22
N SER A 263 0.09 -11.83 7.59
CA SER A 263 -0.21 -13.26 7.49
C SER A 263 1.05 -14.08 7.58
N CYS A 264 0.94 -15.29 8.12
CA CYS A 264 2.10 -16.16 8.26
C CYS A 264 2.59 -16.65 6.89
N GLY A 265 3.75 -16.15 6.46
CA GLY A 265 4.33 -16.42 5.15
C GLY A 265 5.06 -17.77 5.06
N ASP A 266 5.55 -18.11 3.87
CA ASP A 266 6.31 -19.35 3.62
C ASP A 266 7.61 -19.43 4.43
N ALA A 267 8.12 -18.28 4.88
CA ALA A 267 9.28 -18.17 5.76
C ALA A 267 8.96 -18.40 7.25
N MET A 268 7.71 -18.71 7.60
CA MET A 268 7.22 -18.78 9.00
C MET A 268 7.41 -17.47 9.75
N THR A 269 7.23 -16.35 9.06
CA THR A 269 7.27 -15.00 9.62
C THR A 269 6.02 -14.22 9.23
N CYS A 270 5.57 -13.30 10.09
CA CYS A 270 4.43 -12.42 9.82
C CYS A 270 4.79 -11.46 8.68
N GLU A 271 4.37 -11.81 7.47
CA GLU A 271 4.60 -11.04 6.26
C GLU A 271 3.44 -10.08 6.04
N VAL A 272 3.77 -8.83 5.74
CA VAL A 272 2.79 -7.76 5.52
C VAL A 272 2.45 -7.68 4.04
N SER A 273 1.16 -7.63 3.73
CA SER A 273 0.66 -7.29 2.42
C SER A 273 -0.33 -6.14 2.50
N GLU A 274 -0.14 -5.16 1.62
CA GLU A 274 -1.01 -3.99 1.50
C GLU A 274 -1.98 -4.19 0.34
N GLU A 275 -3.27 -4.01 0.61
CA GLU A 275 -4.32 -3.99 -0.41
C GLU A 275 -5.01 -2.63 -0.40
N VAL A 276 -5.15 -2.02 -1.58
CA VAL A 276 -5.95 -0.81 -1.76
C VAL A 276 -7.37 -1.22 -2.06
N GLN A 277 -8.29 -0.89 -1.14
CA GLN A 277 -9.72 -1.05 -1.37
C GLN A 277 -10.31 0.23 -1.93
N THR A 278 -11.25 0.08 -2.86
CA THR A 278 -12.02 1.18 -3.42
C THR A 278 -13.49 1.01 -3.09
N GLN A 279 -14.16 2.12 -2.75
CA GLN A 279 -15.62 2.17 -2.65
C GLN A 279 -16.16 3.40 -3.36
N GLU A 280 -17.39 3.27 -3.87
CA GLU A 280 -18.13 4.38 -4.43
C GLU A 280 -18.71 5.24 -3.30
N CYS A 281 -18.69 6.56 -3.51
CA CYS A 281 -19.39 7.50 -2.66
C CYS A 281 -20.15 8.50 -3.52
N THR A 282 -21.18 9.14 -2.95
CA THR A 282 -22.11 9.98 -3.70
C THR A 282 -22.31 11.35 -3.08
N ARG A 283 -22.57 12.35 -3.92
CA ARG A 283 -22.89 13.75 -3.58
C ARG A 283 -24.06 14.23 -4.42
N GLN A 284 -24.88 15.14 -3.89
CA GLN A 284 -25.86 15.89 -4.70
C GLN A 284 -25.26 17.22 -5.17
N THR A 285 -25.35 17.50 -6.48
CA THR A 285 -24.81 18.71 -7.10
C THR A 285 -25.87 19.56 -7.80
N ASP A 286 -27.15 19.17 -7.76
CA ASP A 286 -28.27 19.89 -8.40
C ASP A 286 -28.20 21.40 -8.11
N ASP A 287 -28.38 22.20 -9.16
CA ASP A 287 -28.38 23.68 -9.16
C ASP A 287 -27.04 24.37 -8.82
N GLN A 288 -25.93 23.63 -8.71
CA GLN A 288 -24.59 24.23 -8.56
C GLN A 288 -24.07 24.79 -9.89
N THR A 289 -23.47 25.99 -9.84
CA THR A 289 -22.86 26.61 -11.04
C THR A 289 -21.56 25.90 -11.40
N CYS A 290 -21.46 25.39 -12.63
CA CYS A 290 -20.30 24.62 -13.10
C CYS A 290 -19.46 25.33 -14.17
N GLY A 291 -19.85 26.55 -14.54
CA GLY A 291 -19.12 27.40 -15.49
C GLY A 291 -19.47 28.87 -15.34
N GLU A 292 -18.64 29.75 -15.91
CA GLU A 292 -18.89 31.19 -15.90
C GLU A 292 -20.10 31.54 -16.78
N THR A 293 -20.99 32.38 -16.27
CA THR A 293 -22.15 32.85 -17.05
C THR A 293 -21.68 33.77 -18.17
N VAL A 294 -21.99 33.41 -19.42
CA VAL A 294 -21.65 34.21 -20.60
C VAL A 294 -22.87 35.01 -21.03
N THR A 295 -22.75 36.34 -20.98
CA THR A 295 -23.78 37.24 -21.50
C THR A 295 -23.48 37.58 -22.95
N GLY A 296 -24.33 37.14 -23.88
CA GLY A 296 -24.21 37.46 -25.29
C GLY A 296 -24.41 38.96 -25.57
N GLU A 297 -23.81 39.46 -26.64
CA GLU A 297 -24.05 40.83 -27.10
C GLU A 297 -25.49 41.02 -27.59
N TRP A 298 -25.99 42.25 -27.52
CA TRP A 298 -27.31 42.60 -28.05
C TRP A 298 -27.36 42.42 -29.57
N GLY A 299 -28.35 41.68 -30.05
CA GLY A 299 -28.66 41.54 -31.47
C GLY A 299 -29.12 42.85 -32.13
N ALA A 300 -29.35 42.80 -33.44
CA ALA A 300 -29.87 43.94 -34.20
C ALA A 300 -31.30 44.30 -33.78
N CYS A 301 -31.68 45.58 -33.92
CA CYS A 301 -33.01 46.07 -33.61
C CYS A 301 -34.03 45.50 -34.61
N GLN A 302 -34.95 44.65 -34.16
CA GLN A 302 -36.00 44.04 -34.98
C GLN A 302 -37.32 44.79 -34.77
N GLY A 303 -38.10 44.97 -35.85
CA GLY A 303 -39.39 45.69 -35.84
C GLY A 303 -39.34 47.17 -36.27
N ALA A 304 -38.15 47.78 -36.35
CA ALA A 304 -37.94 49.08 -37.00
C ALA A 304 -37.33 48.86 -38.39
N GLY A 305 -37.98 49.34 -39.45
CA GLY A 305 -37.49 49.25 -40.83
C GLY A 305 -37.61 47.88 -41.52
N GLU A 306 -38.65 47.08 -41.25
CA GLU A 306 -38.97 45.93 -42.13
C GLU A 306 -39.60 46.40 -43.46
N GLN A 307 -39.50 45.59 -44.53
CA GLN A 307 -39.98 45.96 -45.88
C GLN A 307 -41.44 46.45 -45.84
N GLY A 308 -41.62 47.74 -46.17
CA GLY A 308 -42.94 48.38 -46.27
C GLY A 308 -43.41 49.11 -45.00
N VAL A 309 -42.61 49.23 -43.93
CA VAL A 309 -43.01 49.91 -42.69
C VAL A 309 -41.96 50.93 -42.22
N CYS A 310 -42.27 52.23 -42.35
CA CYS A 310 -41.37 53.34 -41.99
C CYS A 310 -41.46 53.73 -40.49
N THR A 311 -41.44 52.76 -39.55
CA THR A 311 -41.47 53.04 -38.08
C THR A 311 -40.06 53.09 -37.47
N THR A 312 -39.89 53.92 -36.43
CA THR A 312 -38.60 54.15 -35.75
C THR A 312 -38.40 53.31 -34.48
N GLU A 313 -39.40 52.54 -34.00
CA GLU A 313 -39.33 51.81 -32.72
C GLU A 313 -39.23 50.28 -32.94
N GLY A 314 -38.32 49.61 -32.24
CA GLY A 314 -38.12 48.16 -32.31
C GLY A 314 -37.60 47.55 -31.00
N GLN A 315 -37.32 46.25 -31.00
CA GLN A 315 -36.74 45.50 -29.88
C GLN A 315 -35.51 44.70 -30.31
N ARG A 316 -34.49 44.64 -29.45
CA ARG A 316 -33.28 43.81 -29.64
C ARG A 316 -33.19 42.74 -28.56
N ARG A 317 -32.71 41.54 -28.93
CA ARG A 317 -32.60 40.34 -28.08
C ARG A 317 -31.13 40.03 -27.79
N ARG A 318 -30.80 39.59 -26.57
CA ARG A 318 -29.54 38.89 -26.25
C ARG A 318 -29.84 37.60 -25.50
N VAL A 319 -28.89 36.66 -25.53
CA VAL A 319 -28.97 35.38 -24.82
C VAL A 319 -27.96 35.39 -23.67
N ILE A 320 -28.40 34.99 -22.48
CA ILE A 320 -27.55 34.75 -21.31
C ILE A 320 -27.41 33.24 -21.19
N THR A 321 -26.19 32.74 -21.28
CA THR A 321 -25.87 31.32 -21.17
C THR A 321 -25.26 31.06 -19.81
N SER A 322 -25.94 30.31 -18.96
CA SER A 322 -25.46 29.85 -17.66
C SER A 322 -25.24 28.34 -17.66
N TYR A 323 -24.41 27.87 -16.74
CA TYR A 323 -23.97 26.47 -16.69
C TYR A 323 -24.27 25.92 -15.30
N VAL A 324 -25.18 24.96 -15.21
CA VAL A 324 -25.62 24.37 -13.94
C VAL A 324 -25.48 22.84 -13.98
N CYS A 325 -25.20 22.25 -12.84
CA CYS A 325 -25.15 20.80 -12.72
C CYS A 325 -26.55 20.20 -12.79
N ALA A 326 -26.73 19.24 -13.72
CA ALA A 326 -27.91 18.39 -13.80
C ALA A 326 -27.53 17.04 -14.42
N ASP A 327 -28.10 15.95 -13.89
CA ASP A 327 -27.86 14.57 -14.31
C ASP A 327 -26.35 14.18 -14.36
N GLY A 328 -25.57 14.62 -13.36
CA GLY A 328 -24.13 14.37 -13.28
C GLY A 328 -23.26 15.10 -14.32
N GLY A 329 -23.84 15.99 -15.12
CA GLY A 329 -23.18 16.79 -16.16
C GLY A 329 -23.36 18.29 -15.97
N CYS A 330 -22.53 19.08 -16.66
CA CYS A 330 -22.67 20.55 -16.68
C CYS A 330 -23.58 20.93 -17.86
N GLU A 331 -24.85 21.18 -17.55
CA GLU A 331 -25.89 21.48 -18.51
C GLU A 331 -25.99 22.99 -18.79
N VAL A 332 -26.38 23.32 -20.02
CA VAL A 332 -26.48 24.70 -20.49
C VAL A 332 -27.92 25.20 -20.32
N VAL A 333 -28.07 26.30 -19.59
CA VAL A 333 -29.34 27.00 -19.43
C VAL A 333 -29.26 28.35 -20.12
N GLU A 334 -30.12 28.55 -21.12
CA GLU A 334 -30.22 29.79 -21.88
C GLU A 334 -31.44 30.60 -21.46
N GLU A 335 -31.21 31.87 -21.11
CA GLU A 335 -32.26 32.84 -20.83
C GLU A 335 -32.21 33.97 -21.87
N GLU A 336 -33.38 34.51 -22.24
CA GLU A 336 -33.50 35.58 -23.23
C GLU A 336 -33.87 36.91 -22.58
N GLU A 337 -33.17 37.97 -22.97
CA GLU A 337 -33.46 39.34 -22.54
C GLU A 337 -33.80 40.24 -23.75
N PHE A 338 -34.78 41.13 -23.59
CA PHE A 338 -35.28 42.04 -24.63
C PHE A 338 -35.16 43.50 -24.19
N GLU A 339 -34.65 44.36 -25.06
CA GLU A 339 -34.54 45.81 -24.84
C GLU A 339 -35.11 46.59 -26.02
N ALA A 340 -35.74 47.74 -25.75
CA ALA A 340 -36.23 48.64 -26.80
C ALA A 340 -35.08 49.38 -27.51
N CYS A 341 -35.23 49.61 -28.80
CA CYS A 341 -34.24 50.29 -29.64
C CYS A 341 -34.91 51.17 -30.70
N VAL A 342 -34.16 52.16 -31.22
CA VAL A 342 -34.64 53.13 -32.21
C VAL A 342 -33.68 53.15 -33.41
N LEU A 343 -34.20 53.08 -34.64
CA LEU A 343 -33.44 53.15 -35.90
C LEU A 343 -33.90 54.33 -36.76
N ASP A 344 -32.96 54.97 -37.46
CA ASP A 344 -33.24 55.98 -38.50
C ASP A 344 -33.49 55.29 -39.84
N THR A 345 -34.72 55.38 -40.35
CA THR A 345 -35.19 54.67 -41.56
C THR A 345 -35.24 55.55 -42.81
N ASN A 346 -34.69 56.77 -42.77
CA ASN A 346 -34.72 57.67 -43.92
C ASN A 346 -33.95 57.09 -45.12
N ALA A 347 -34.50 57.24 -46.33
CA ALA A 347 -33.99 56.70 -47.61
C ALA A 347 -34.09 55.17 -47.78
N GLN A 348 -34.80 54.47 -46.91
CA GLN A 348 -35.06 53.03 -47.07
C GLN A 348 -36.21 52.77 -48.07
N ALA A 349 -36.04 51.79 -48.96
CA ALA A 349 -37.03 51.47 -49.98
C ALA A 349 -38.33 50.89 -49.37
N CYS A 350 -39.46 51.51 -49.69
CA CYS A 350 -40.79 51.15 -49.15
C CYS A 350 -41.76 50.62 -50.22
N GLY A 351 -41.31 50.49 -51.48
CA GLY A 351 -42.04 49.91 -52.60
C GLY A 351 -41.10 49.42 -53.72
N ALA A 352 -41.59 48.53 -54.58
CA ALA A 352 -40.81 48.01 -55.72
C ALA A 352 -40.77 49.04 -56.87
N PRO A 353 -39.60 49.26 -57.52
CA PRO A 353 -39.50 50.27 -58.57
C PRO A 353 -40.24 49.87 -59.85
N GLU A 354 -40.90 50.84 -60.49
CA GLU A 354 -41.62 50.65 -61.75
C GLU A 354 -40.86 51.30 -62.91
N ALA A 355 -40.51 50.52 -63.95
CA ALA A 355 -39.72 50.97 -65.09
C ALA A 355 -40.53 50.99 -66.41
N GLY A 356 -40.44 52.08 -67.16
CA GLY A 356 -41.03 52.23 -68.49
C GLY A 356 -40.26 51.51 -69.62
N ALA A 357 -40.80 51.53 -70.85
CA ALA A 357 -40.17 50.91 -72.02
C ALA A 357 -38.97 51.72 -72.56
N TRP A 358 -37.95 51.03 -73.09
CA TRP A 358 -36.75 51.64 -73.70
C TRP A 358 -37.02 52.29 -75.06
N SER A 359 -36.33 53.40 -75.36
CA SER A 359 -36.34 54.05 -76.68
C SER A 359 -35.52 53.28 -77.74
N ALA A 360 -35.66 53.66 -79.03
CA ALA A 360 -34.94 53.04 -80.14
C ALA A 360 -33.44 53.43 -80.17
N CYS A 361 -32.58 52.51 -80.60
CA CYS A 361 -31.12 52.68 -80.59
C CYS A 361 -30.61 53.67 -81.66
N GLY A 362 -29.82 54.68 -81.27
CA GLY A 362 -29.26 55.69 -82.19
C GLY A 362 -27.89 56.25 -81.80
N GLY A 363 -27.32 57.11 -82.65
CA GLY A 363 -26.04 57.82 -82.41
C GLY A 363 -24.79 57.30 -83.14
N PHE A 364 -24.89 56.78 -84.37
CA PHE A 364 -23.74 56.24 -85.13
C PHE A 364 -23.14 57.28 -86.12
N ASP A 365 -21.81 57.49 -86.12
CA ASP A 365 -21.12 58.54 -86.90
C ASP A 365 -20.50 58.06 -88.24
N SER A 366 -20.27 56.75 -88.43
CA SER A 366 -19.68 56.17 -89.65
C SER A 366 -20.34 54.87 -90.14
N VAL A 367 -19.93 54.37 -91.32
CA VAL A 367 -20.45 53.12 -91.92
C VAL A 367 -20.01 51.86 -91.17
N CYS A 368 -18.83 51.88 -90.51
CA CYS A 368 -18.36 50.71 -89.77
C CYS A 368 -18.75 50.74 -88.27
N ASP A 369 -19.20 51.86 -87.69
CA ASP A 369 -19.48 52.01 -86.25
C ASP A 369 -20.51 51.01 -85.71
N GLN A 370 -20.33 50.54 -84.49
CA GLN A 370 -21.15 49.49 -83.87
C GLN A 370 -21.82 49.89 -82.55
N ASP A 371 -21.51 51.06 -81.97
CA ASP A 371 -22.00 51.51 -80.65
C ASP A 371 -22.99 52.68 -80.74
N GLY A 372 -24.15 52.56 -80.07
CA GLY A 372 -25.19 53.58 -79.93
C GLY A 372 -25.79 53.62 -78.52
N THR A 373 -26.77 54.50 -78.25
CA THR A 373 -27.42 54.64 -76.93
C THR A 373 -28.95 54.71 -77.00
N ARG A 374 -29.63 54.31 -75.91
CA ARG A 374 -31.10 54.41 -75.69
C ARG A 374 -31.42 54.69 -74.21
N SER A 375 -32.65 55.14 -73.90
CA SER A 375 -33.05 55.57 -72.54
C SER A 375 -34.48 55.17 -72.14
N ARG A 376 -34.78 55.11 -70.83
CA ARG A 376 -36.13 54.92 -70.22
C ARG A 376 -36.28 55.62 -68.86
N THR A 377 -37.51 55.79 -68.38
CA THR A 377 -37.82 56.36 -67.05
C THR A 377 -38.12 55.27 -66.02
N VAL A 378 -37.67 55.44 -64.77
CA VAL A 378 -37.90 54.53 -63.64
C VAL A 378 -38.35 55.30 -62.40
N THR A 379 -39.40 54.86 -61.71
CA THR A 379 -39.90 55.44 -60.45
C THR A 379 -39.53 54.55 -59.27
N TYR A 380 -38.95 55.14 -58.22
CA TYR A 380 -38.54 54.52 -56.96
C TYR A 380 -39.40 55.03 -55.79
N PHE A 381 -39.55 54.25 -54.72
CA PHE A 381 -40.33 54.60 -53.52
C PHE A 381 -39.47 54.49 -52.25
N GLU A 382 -39.28 55.59 -51.51
CA GLU A 382 -38.34 55.70 -50.39
C GLU A 382 -39.03 56.34 -49.14
N CYS A 383 -38.67 55.88 -47.93
CA CYS A 383 -39.18 56.45 -46.67
C CYS A 383 -38.55 57.82 -46.39
N ASP A 384 -39.38 58.84 -46.12
CA ASP A 384 -38.95 60.16 -45.66
C ASP A 384 -39.97 60.69 -44.64
N GLY A 385 -39.51 61.02 -43.42
CA GLY A 385 -40.37 61.58 -42.37
C GLY A 385 -41.47 60.68 -41.84
N GLY A 386 -41.35 59.35 -42.01
CA GLY A 386 -42.34 58.35 -41.58
C GLY A 386 -43.36 57.95 -42.65
N ASP A 387 -43.35 58.61 -43.81
CA ASP A 387 -44.22 58.32 -44.97
C ASP A 387 -43.39 57.82 -46.17
N CYS A 388 -44.02 56.99 -47.03
CA CYS A 388 -43.40 56.43 -48.24
C CYS A 388 -43.64 57.36 -49.45
N ASN A 389 -42.57 57.95 -50.01
CA ASN A 389 -42.64 58.99 -51.05
C ASN A 389 -42.01 58.53 -52.40
N GLU A 390 -42.53 59.05 -53.52
CA GLU A 390 -42.09 58.72 -54.89
C GLU A 390 -40.90 59.59 -55.39
N ARG A 391 -39.94 58.96 -56.07
CA ARG A 391 -38.80 59.58 -56.75
C ARG A 391 -38.63 59.05 -58.17
N VAL A 392 -38.70 59.91 -59.17
CA VAL A 392 -38.57 59.53 -60.60
C VAL A 392 -37.14 59.79 -61.09
N ASP A 393 -36.56 58.83 -61.81
CA ASP A 393 -35.22 58.89 -62.40
C ASP A 393 -35.19 58.40 -63.86
N THR A 394 -34.09 58.63 -64.58
CA THR A 394 -33.91 58.22 -65.99
C THR A 394 -32.68 57.33 -66.16
N GLU A 395 -32.87 56.13 -66.72
CA GLU A 395 -31.78 55.20 -67.06
C GLU A 395 -31.40 55.33 -68.54
N THR A 396 -30.09 55.28 -68.83
CA THR A 396 -29.51 55.19 -70.18
C THR A 396 -28.69 53.91 -70.33
N GLU A 397 -28.75 53.28 -71.51
CA GLU A 397 -28.05 52.04 -71.82
C GLU A 397 -27.44 52.11 -73.24
N THR A 398 -26.30 51.45 -73.44
CA THR A 398 -25.67 51.29 -74.76
C THR A 398 -26.34 50.17 -75.56
N CYS A 399 -26.31 50.30 -76.88
CA CYS A 399 -26.91 49.33 -77.80
C CYS A 399 -26.05 49.19 -79.06
N LEU A 400 -26.05 47.99 -79.67
CA LEU A 400 -25.06 47.61 -80.69
C LEU A 400 -25.68 47.28 -82.05
N ARG A 401 -24.92 47.47 -83.14
CA ARG A 401 -25.23 46.97 -84.51
C ARG A 401 -24.03 46.25 -85.15
N ALA A 402 -24.26 45.27 -86.04
CA ALA A 402 -23.19 44.49 -86.68
C ALA A 402 -22.89 44.95 -88.12
N THR A 403 -21.60 45.19 -88.45
CA THR A 403 -21.15 45.77 -89.75
C THR A 403 -20.00 44.99 -90.43
N THR A 404 -19.62 43.83 -89.90
CA THR A 404 -18.45 43.05 -90.36
C THR A 404 -18.64 42.48 -91.78
N GLY A 405 -17.69 42.76 -92.69
CA GLY A 405 -17.62 42.19 -94.06
C GLY A 405 -18.07 43.11 -95.21
N ALA A 406 -18.49 44.35 -94.93
CA ALA A 406 -18.78 45.33 -95.98
C ALA A 406 -17.49 45.89 -96.61
N SER A 407 -17.41 46.02 -97.95
CA SER A 407 -16.19 46.51 -98.61
C SER A 407 -15.99 48.01 -98.37
N CYS A 408 -14.72 48.41 -98.20
CA CYS A 408 -14.36 49.80 -97.95
C CYS A 408 -13.11 50.28 -98.74
N GLY A 409 -12.62 49.54 -99.75
CA GLY A 409 -11.57 49.96 -100.73
C GLY A 409 -11.11 48.89 -101.77
N GLU A 410 -10.14 49.21 -102.66
CA GLU A 410 -9.61 48.36 -103.79
C GLU A 410 -8.32 47.52 -103.49
N GLU A 411 -7.97 46.54 -104.37
CA GLU A 411 -6.95 45.46 -104.16
C GLU A 411 -5.56 45.63 -104.87
N THR A 412 -4.44 45.11 -104.29
CA THR A 412 -3.02 45.20 -104.83
C THR A 412 -2.07 44.01 -104.49
N TYR A 413 -0.93 43.83 -105.21
CA TYR A 413 0.01 42.65 -105.13
C TYR A 413 1.51 43.00 -104.90
N SER A 414 2.28 42.14 -104.18
CA SER A 414 3.73 42.32 -103.86
C SER A 414 4.72 41.38 -104.60
N PRO A 415 6.07 41.59 -104.52
CA PRO A 415 7.09 40.63 -105.00
C PRO A 415 7.15 39.32 -104.18
N TRP A 416 7.76 38.26 -104.72
CA TRP A 416 7.95 36.95 -104.08
C TRP A 416 9.01 36.97 -102.96
N SER A 417 8.74 36.24 -101.88
CA SER A 417 9.57 36.11 -100.67
C SER A 417 10.80 35.21 -100.89
N ALA A 418 11.72 35.22 -99.91
CA ALA A 418 12.74 34.20 -99.78
C ALA A 418 12.10 32.81 -99.57
N CYS A 419 12.85 31.76 -99.88
CA CYS A 419 12.30 30.42 -99.92
C CYS A 419 12.42 29.67 -98.60
N GLU A 420 11.28 29.20 -98.09
CA GLU A 420 11.08 28.71 -96.71
C GLU A 420 10.33 27.38 -96.73
N GLY A 421 9.67 26.89 -95.67
CA GLY A 421 8.86 25.65 -95.78
C GLY A 421 9.63 24.35 -96.02
N PHE A 422 10.90 24.27 -95.62
CA PHE A 422 11.62 23.01 -95.54
C PHE A 422 11.01 22.12 -94.45
N SER A 423 10.87 20.81 -94.71
CA SER A 423 10.15 19.83 -93.85
C SER A 423 10.79 19.53 -92.48
N GLY A 424 11.60 20.45 -91.96
CA GLY A 424 12.43 20.31 -90.78
C GLY A 424 13.83 20.87 -91.01
N VAL A 425 14.65 20.88 -89.96
CA VAL A 425 16.00 21.47 -89.98
C VAL A 425 16.89 20.83 -91.05
N CYS A 426 16.78 19.51 -91.29
CA CYS A 426 17.53 18.82 -92.34
C CYS A 426 16.91 18.88 -93.74
N GLY A 427 15.68 19.37 -93.88
CA GLY A 427 14.94 19.37 -95.14
C GLY A 427 15.66 20.19 -96.22
N GLN A 428 15.78 19.59 -97.40
CA GLN A 428 16.53 20.13 -98.54
C GLN A 428 15.62 20.68 -99.66
N THR A 429 14.30 20.67 -99.49
CA THR A 429 13.27 21.22 -100.39
C THR A 429 12.26 22.09 -99.63
N GLY A 430 11.93 23.29 -100.12
CA GLY A 430 11.08 24.33 -99.51
C GLY A 430 10.12 25.02 -100.51
N THR A 431 9.45 26.11 -100.12
CA THR A 431 8.41 26.89 -100.82
C THR A 431 8.52 28.41 -100.50
N GLN A 432 8.41 29.29 -101.49
CA GLN A 432 8.40 30.76 -101.39
C GLN A 432 7.02 31.35 -101.76
N SER A 433 6.68 32.54 -101.25
CA SER A 433 5.32 33.10 -101.34
C SER A 433 5.23 34.63 -101.53
N ARG A 434 4.11 35.19 -101.97
CA ARG A 434 3.87 36.67 -102.08
C ARG A 434 2.47 37.07 -101.59
N THR A 435 2.26 38.37 -101.35
CA THR A 435 1.04 38.91 -100.72
C THR A 435 0.14 39.68 -101.69
N VAL A 436 -1.17 39.44 -101.56
CA VAL A 436 -2.30 40.17 -102.17
C VAL A 436 -3.03 40.93 -101.07
N THR A 437 -3.53 42.16 -101.28
CA THR A 437 -4.20 42.99 -100.26
C THR A 437 -5.62 43.41 -100.69
N TYR A 438 -6.60 43.27 -99.80
CA TYR A 438 -8.05 43.60 -99.87
C TYR A 438 -8.44 44.61 -98.76
N ARG A 439 -9.55 45.37 -98.85
CA ARG A 439 -10.01 46.35 -97.80
C ARG A 439 -11.51 46.23 -97.44
N GLU A 440 -11.85 45.89 -96.19
CA GLU A 440 -13.21 45.54 -95.68
C GLU A 440 -13.45 46.03 -94.21
N CYS A 441 -14.70 46.30 -93.78
CA CYS A 441 -15.02 46.68 -92.38
C CYS A 441 -14.88 45.48 -91.42
N ALA A 442 -14.11 45.64 -90.34
CA ALA A 442 -14.03 44.67 -89.24
C ALA A 442 -13.75 45.39 -87.91
N GLY A 443 -14.51 45.06 -86.86
CA GLY A 443 -14.32 45.61 -85.52
C GLY A 443 -14.58 47.13 -85.41
N GLY A 444 -15.55 47.66 -86.14
CA GLY A 444 -15.89 49.09 -86.06
C GLY A 444 -15.12 50.01 -87.01
N VAL A 445 -14.11 49.51 -87.72
CA VAL A 445 -13.21 50.32 -88.59
C VAL A 445 -12.88 49.63 -89.91
N CYS A 446 -12.61 50.41 -90.96
CA CYS A 446 -12.20 49.90 -92.27
C CYS A 446 -10.77 49.35 -92.21
N SER A 447 -10.60 48.06 -92.46
CA SER A 447 -9.36 47.32 -92.25
C SER A 447 -8.90 46.57 -93.50
N THR A 448 -7.58 46.39 -93.66
CA THR A 448 -6.99 45.67 -94.79
C THR A 448 -6.88 44.18 -94.48
N ARG A 449 -7.31 43.32 -95.40
CA ARG A 449 -7.13 41.86 -95.34
C ARG A 449 -6.15 41.43 -96.44
N THR A 450 -5.09 40.72 -96.12
CA THR A 450 -4.15 40.20 -97.12
C THR A 450 -4.30 38.70 -97.34
N ALA A 451 -3.93 38.19 -98.53
CA ALA A 451 -3.89 36.77 -98.87
C ALA A 451 -2.54 36.38 -99.50
N THR A 452 -2.11 35.13 -99.36
CA THR A 452 -0.75 34.67 -99.73
C THR A 452 -0.78 33.61 -100.83
N GLU A 453 0.09 33.74 -101.84
CA GLU A 453 0.27 32.83 -102.99
C GLU A 453 1.66 32.15 -102.91
N SER A 454 1.87 30.84 -103.20
CA SER A 454 3.13 30.06 -102.89
C SER A 454 3.63 29.03 -103.96
N GLN A 455 4.96 28.76 -104.09
CA GLN A 455 5.64 27.77 -105.00
C GLN A 455 7.02 27.17 -104.50
N THR A 456 7.55 26.04 -105.00
CA THR A 456 8.70 25.25 -104.40
C THR A 456 10.18 25.60 -104.80
N CYS A 457 11.20 25.30 -103.94
CA CYS A 457 12.68 25.49 -104.08
C CYS A 457 13.56 24.47 -103.27
N THR A 458 14.92 24.57 -103.21
CA THR A 458 15.87 23.63 -102.51
C THR A 458 17.06 24.26 -101.72
N ARG A 459 17.67 23.54 -100.72
CA ARG A 459 18.86 23.93 -99.88
C ARG A 459 19.73 22.73 -99.39
N SER A 460 20.95 22.94 -98.84
CA SER A 460 21.79 21.90 -98.17
C SER A 460 21.97 22.18 -96.66
N THR A 461 22.02 21.12 -95.83
CA THR A 461 21.81 21.20 -94.36
C THR A 461 22.80 20.37 -93.51
N ASN A 462 23.84 19.77 -94.09
CA ASN A 462 24.76 18.89 -93.34
C ASN A 462 25.46 19.61 -92.18
N GLY A 463 25.39 19.03 -90.97
CA GLY A 463 25.99 19.55 -89.74
C GLY A 463 25.10 20.47 -88.91
N THR A 464 23.89 20.81 -89.38
CA THR A 464 22.93 21.62 -88.61
C THR A 464 22.20 20.76 -87.56
N GLN A 465 22.13 21.22 -86.31
CA GLN A 465 21.48 20.51 -85.21
C GLN A 465 19.97 20.43 -85.46
N CYS A 466 19.45 19.23 -85.69
CA CYS A 466 18.11 19.03 -86.21
C CYS A 466 17.06 18.69 -85.18
N GLN A 467 17.49 18.28 -83.99
CA GLN A 467 16.65 18.10 -82.83
C GLN A 467 17.43 18.57 -81.61
N ALA A 468 16.72 19.08 -80.60
CA ALA A 468 17.34 19.39 -79.32
C ALA A 468 18.02 18.13 -78.77
N ASP A 469 19.22 18.29 -78.22
CA ASP A 469 20.00 17.17 -77.75
C ASP A 469 19.26 16.46 -76.62
N ALA A 470 19.07 15.14 -76.78
CA ALA A 470 18.38 14.35 -75.78
C ALA A 470 19.38 13.98 -74.70
N THR A 471 19.23 14.64 -73.55
CA THR A 471 19.96 14.31 -72.32
C THR A 471 19.21 13.20 -71.61
N GLY A 472 19.76 11.99 -71.62
CA GLY A 472 19.23 10.89 -70.83
C GLY A 472 19.25 11.21 -69.34
N ASN A 473 18.41 10.54 -68.54
CA ASN A 473 18.53 10.62 -67.09
C ASN A 473 19.93 10.20 -66.66
N TRP A 474 20.48 10.88 -65.65
CA TRP A 474 21.74 10.45 -65.07
C TRP A 474 21.64 9.01 -64.60
N SER A 475 22.64 8.20 -64.92
CA SER A 475 22.78 6.88 -64.31
C SER A 475 22.90 7.03 -62.78
N SER A 476 22.61 5.97 -62.04
CA SER A 476 22.90 5.93 -60.61
C SER A 476 24.39 6.24 -60.40
N CYS A 477 24.74 7.06 -59.40
CA CYS A 477 26.11 7.43 -59.13
C CYS A 477 27.02 6.20 -59.02
N THR A 478 28.02 6.14 -59.89
CA THR A 478 29.08 5.13 -59.88
C THR A 478 30.24 5.69 -59.10
N TYR A 479 30.65 4.98 -58.06
CA TYR A 479 31.76 5.37 -57.21
C TYR A 479 32.95 4.47 -57.53
N ALA A 480 34.15 5.04 -57.63
CA ALA A 480 35.35 4.29 -57.98
C ALA A 480 35.63 3.16 -56.99
N ASN A 481 35.23 3.35 -55.73
CA ASN A 481 35.16 2.31 -54.71
C ASN A 481 34.09 2.66 -53.66
N SER A 482 33.87 1.77 -52.70
CA SER A 482 32.92 1.94 -51.60
C SER A 482 33.24 3.15 -50.71
N CYS A 483 34.47 3.67 -50.72
CA CYS A 483 34.92 4.77 -49.87
C CYS A 483 34.89 6.15 -50.52
N SER A 484 34.69 6.24 -51.83
CA SER A 484 34.72 7.51 -52.54
C SER A 484 33.62 8.46 -52.05
N ASP A 485 34.03 9.65 -51.64
CA ASP A 485 33.23 10.79 -51.17
C ASP A 485 32.66 11.61 -52.33
N SER A 486 33.25 11.43 -53.52
CA SER A 486 32.73 11.86 -54.81
C SER A 486 32.59 10.68 -55.75
N GLY A 487 31.44 10.60 -56.42
CA GLY A 487 31.17 9.63 -57.49
C GLY A 487 30.98 10.34 -58.80
N SER A 488 30.94 9.58 -59.89
CA SER A 488 30.50 10.10 -61.17
C SER A 488 29.29 9.33 -61.64
N ARG A 489 28.25 10.07 -61.99
CA ARG A 489 27.17 9.54 -62.81
C ARG A 489 27.36 10.03 -64.22
N THR A 490 27.04 9.15 -65.16
CA THR A 490 27.13 9.47 -66.57
C THR A 490 25.74 9.46 -67.17
N ARG A 491 25.53 10.30 -68.16
CA ARG A 491 24.35 10.21 -69.01
C ARG A 491 24.77 10.30 -70.44
N THR A 492 24.06 9.60 -71.29
CA THR A 492 24.25 9.74 -72.72
C THR A 492 23.54 11.01 -73.16
N VAL A 493 24.31 11.92 -73.75
CA VAL A 493 23.78 13.06 -74.49
C VAL A 493 23.84 12.66 -75.94
N THR A 494 22.66 12.44 -76.50
CA THR A 494 22.55 12.09 -77.92
C THR A 494 22.33 13.37 -78.69
N GLU A 495 23.32 13.72 -79.50
CA GLU A 495 23.29 14.89 -80.36
C GLU A 495 22.78 14.48 -81.73
N TYR A 496 21.89 15.30 -82.27
CA TYR A 496 21.19 14.99 -83.51
C TYR A 496 21.52 16.07 -84.53
N ALA A 497 22.34 15.70 -85.52
CA ALA A 497 22.78 16.61 -86.58
C ALA A 497 22.46 16.03 -87.96
N CYS A 498 22.15 16.91 -88.90
CA CYS A 498 21.80 16.49 -90.25
C CYS A 498 23.00 15.87 -90.97
N GLN A 499 22.85 14.63 -91.46
CA GLN A 499 23.78 14.03 -92.43
C GLN A 499 22.99 13.33 -93.54
N GLY A 500 23.24 13.71 -94.79
CA GLY A 500 22.61 13.09 -95.96
C GLY A 500 21.10 13.35 -96.06
N GLY A 501 20.63 14.54 -95.66
CA GLY A 501 19.23 14.95 -95.73
C GLY A 501 18.31 14.35 -94.66
N SER A 502 18.87 13.55 -93.74
CA SER A 502 18.16 12.96 -92.60
C SER A 502 18.88 13.26 -91.29
N CYS A 503 18.14 13.30 -90.19
CA CYS A 503 18.70 13.61 -88.87
C CYS A 503 19.46 12.38 -88.35
N ALA A 504 20.78 12.45 -88.29
CA ALA A 504 21.64 11.35 -87.86
C ALA A 504 22.05 11.56 -86.40
N GLN A 505 21.99 10.49 -85.61
CA GLN A 505 22.31 10.54 -84.19
C GLN A 505 23.77 10.19 -83.95
N THR A 506 24.45 11.01 -83.14
CA THR A 506 25.76 10.70 -82.57
C THR A 506 25.69 10.97 -81.09
N SER A 507 26.01 9.95 -80.29
CA SER A 507 25.93 10.03 -78.84
C SER A 507 27.31 10.27 -78.23
N ARG A 508 27.41 11.24 -77.33
CA ARG A 508 28.55 11.40 -76.42
C ARG A 508 28.11 11.25 -74.98
N THR A 509 29.04 10.89 -74.12
CA THR A 509 28.74 10.65 -72.69
C THR A 509 29.16 11.89 -71.89
N GLU A 510 28.21 12.48 -71.16
CA GLU A 510 28.50 13.50 -70.15
C GLU A 510 28.69 12.85 -68.78
N THR A 511 29.56 13.44 -67.96
CA THR A 511 29.92 12.94 -66.63
C THR A 511 29.76 14.07 -65.61
N ASP A 512 28.89 13.87 -64.61
CA ASP A 512 28.65 14.79 -63.50
C ASP A 512 29.20 14.19 -62.20
N THR A 513 30.09 14.95 -61.55
CA THR A 513 30.74 14.59 -60.28
C THR A 513 30.24 15.41 -59.10
N ALA A 514 29.60 16.57 -59.32
CA ALA A 514 29.14 17.45 -58.25
C ALA A 514 27.82 16.97 -57.63
N GLY A 515 26.93 16.38 -58.44
CA GLY A 515 25.64 15.86 -57.99
C GLY A 515 25.68 14.52 -57.24
N CYS A 516 26.87 13.92 -57.05
CA CYS A 516 27.07 12.60 -56.43
C CYS A 516 27.87 12.64 -55.12
N ALA A 517 28.05 13.81 -54.51
CA ALA A 517 28.76 13.94 -53.24
C ALA A 517 28.02 13.19 -52.11
N ARG A 518 28.76 12.40 -51.32
CA ARG A 518 28.23 11.66 -50.17
C ARG A 518 29.25 11.60 -49.05
N HIS A 519 28.78 11.56 -47.80
CA HIS A 519 29.67 11.45 -46.64
C HIS A 519 29.86 9.96 -46.28
N THR A 520 31.03 9.41 -46.58
CA THR A 520 31.32 7.96 -46.43
C THR A 520 32.16 7.62 -45.20
N ASN A 521 32.64 8.62 -44.45
CA ASN A 521 33.53 8.40 -43.31
C ASN A 521 32.93 7.40 -42.30
N GLY A 522 33.62 6.28 -42.08
CA GLY A 522 33.21 5.19 -41.17
C GLY A 522 32.50 3.99 -41.82
N ILE A 523 32.23 4.01 -43.13
CA ILE A 523 31.66 2.85 -43.85
C ILE A 523 32.76 1.80 -44.11
N SER A 524 32.43 0.52 -43.97
CA SER A 524 33.38 -0.59 -44.22
C SER A 524 33.61 -0.77 -45.73
N CYS A 525 34.87 -0.73 -46.17
CA CYS A 525 35.22 -0.86 -47.59
C CYS A 525 36.27 -1.95 -47.91
N GLY A 526 36.44 -2.94 -47.03
CA GLY A 526 37.23 -4.15 -47.29
C GLY A 526 37.02 -5.24 -46.23
N GLY A 527 37.63 -6.40 -46.45
CA GLY A 527 37.56 -7.52 -45.51
C GLY A 527 38.34 -7.24 -44.22
N VAL A 528 37.78 -7.65 -43.08
CA VAL A 528 38.45 -7.56 -41.78
C VAL A 528 39.59 -8.58 -41.78
N THR A 529 40.83 -8.09 -41.72
CA THR A 529 42.00 -8.97 -41.59
C THR A 529 42.42 -9.00 -40.14
N ASN A 530 42.12 -10.10 -39.47
CA ASN A 530 42.54 -10.32 -38.10
C ASN A 530 44.03 -10.69 -38.10
N GLY A 531 44.88 -9.83 -37.55
CA GLY A 531 46.23 -10.24 -37.21
C GLY A 531 46.21 -11.43 -36.24
N SER A 532 47.26 -12.25 -36.25
CA SER A 532 47.43 -13.29 -35.24
C SER A 532 47.37 -12.65 -33.86
N TRP A 533 46.58 -13.22 -32.96
CA TRP A 533 46.58 -12.78 -31.57
C TRP A 533 47.99 -12.84 -31.00
N SER A 534 48.41 -11.77 -30.32
CA SER A 534 49.60 -11.82 -29.48
C SER A 534 49.45 -12.93 -28.43
N ASN A 535 50.56 -13.41 -27.89
CA ASN A 535 50.50 -14.27 -26.71
C ASN A 535 49.80 -13.50 -25.58
N CYS A 536 48.97 -14.18 -24.78
CA CYS A 536 48.25 -13.56 -23.67
C CYS A 536 49.23 -12.83 -22.73
N GLY A 537 49.09 -11.51 -22.63
CA GLY A 537 49.76 -10.68 -21.65
C GLY A 537 48.98 -10.72 -20.35
N TYR A 538 49.63 -11.11 -19.26
CA TYR A 538 49.04 -11.15 -17.93
C TYR A 538 49.71 -10.08 -17.07
N ALA A 539 48.90 -9.25 -16.40
CA ALA A 539 49.40 -8.10 -15.63
C ALA A 539 50.34 -8.50 -14.49
N SER A 540 50.18 -9.70 -13.94
CA SER A 540 51.09 -10.29 -12.96
C SER A 540 51.20 -11.82 -13.13
N GLN A 541 52.09 -12.45 -12.35
CA GLN A 541 52.22 -13.91 -12.28
C GLN A 541 50.93 -14.60 -11.82
N CYS A 542 50.07 -13.88 -11.09
CA CYS A 542 48.89 -14.44 -10.44
C CYS A 542 47.58 -14.09 -11.17
N SER A 543 47.59 -13.21 -12.17
CA SER A 543 46.40 -12.83 -12.95
C SER A 543 45.78 -14.05 -13.67
N THR A 544 44.49 -14.28 -13.43
CA THR A 544 43.67 -15.37 -13.99
C THR A 544 43.02 -14.99 -15.32
N SER A 545 42.82 -13.69 -15.54
CA SER A 545 42.43 -13.09 -16.80
C SER A 545 43.61 -12.30 -17.36
N GLY A 546 44.04 -12.67 -18.55
CA GLY A 546 44.99 -11.90 -19.34
C GLY A 546 44.27 -11.13 -20.43
N SER A 547 45.00 -10.25 -21.08
CA SER A 547 44.56 -9.69 -22.35
C SER A 547 45.59 -10.04 -23.39
N ARG A 548 45.15 -10.69 -24.47
CA ARG A 548 45.92 -10.66 -25.70
C ARG A 548 45.33 -9.60 -26.59
N THR A 549 46.20 -8.86 -27.24
CA THR A 549 45.78 -7.92 -28.25
C THR A 549 46.07 -8.49 -29.62
N ARG A 550 45.19 -8.22 -30.58
CA ARG A 550 45.54 -8.35 -31.99
C ARG A 550 45.23 -7.03 -32.65
N THR A 551 46.04 -6.68 -33.63
CA THR A 551 45.65 -5.61 -34.53
C THR A 551 44.58 -6.17 -35.45
N VAL A 552 43.36 -5.67 -35.31
CA VAL A 552 42.34 -5.87 -36.32
C VAL A 552 42.37 -4.66 -37.22
N THR A 553 42.78 -4.91 -38.44
CA THR A 553 42.85 -3.87 -39.46
C THR A 553 41.49 -3.85 -40.15
N TYR A 554 40.72 -2.81 -39.84
CA TYR A 554 39.52 -2.48 -40.56
C TYR A 554 39.90 -1.61 -41.74
N GLN A 555 39.31 -1.93 -42.87
CA GLN A 555 39.44 -1.14 -44.09
C GLN A 555 38.19 -0.27 -44.15
N GLU A 556 38.32 0.99 -43.75
CA GLU A 556 37.20 1.92 -43.63
C GLU A 556 37.45 3.16 -44.47
N CYS A 557 36.34 3.74 -44.94
CA CYS A 557 36.39 4.93 -45.75
C CYS A 557 36.81 6.12 -44.88
N ALA A 558 37.90 6.81 -45.23
CA ALA A 558 38.25 8.10 -44.67
C ALA A 558 38.78 9.02 -45.76
N SER A 559 38.16 10.20 -45.90
CA SER A 559 38.54 11.23 -46.89
C SER A 559 38.65 10.69 -48.32
N GLY A 560 37.64 9.93 -48.74
CA GLY A 560 37.50 9.45 -50.13
C GLY A 560 38.33 8.22 -50.51
N SER A 561 39.15 7.68 -49.60
CA SER A 561 39.99 6.50 -49.86
C SER A 561 39.80 5.39 -48.81
N CYS A 562 40.09 4.15 -49.22
CA CYS A 562 40.09 3.00 -48.31
C CYS A 562 41.32 3.11 -47.42
N SER A 563 41.12 3.59 -46.20
CA SER A 563 42.19 3.81 -45.24
C SER A 563 42.19 2.68 -44.22
N THR A 564 43.38 2.20 -43.91
CA THR A 564 43.55 1.21 -42.85
C THR A 564 43.35 1.88 -41.50
N ARG A 565 42.23 1.60 -40.86
CA ARG A 565 42.01 1.89 -39.45
C ARG A 565 42.34 0.64 -38.66
N SER A 566 43.56 0.62 -38.14
CA SER A 566 44.01 -0.42 -37.22
C SER A 566 43.50 -0.09 -35.83
N VAL A 567 42.56 -0.88 -35.34
CA VAL A 567 42.16 -0.84 -33.93
C VAL A 567 42.72 -2.07 -33.25
N VAL A 568 43.26 -1.85 -32.06
CA VAL A 568 43.76 -2.92 -31.22
C VAL A 568 42.55 -3.54 -30.54
N GLU A 569 42.16 -4.74 -30.96
CA GLU A 569 41.18 -5.52 -30.23
C GLU A 569 41.88 -6.19 -29.06
N THR A 570 41.25 -6.11 -27.90
CA THR A 570 41.71 -6.71 -26.66
C THR A 570 40.74 -7.82 -26.29
N ASP A 571 41.18 -9.07 -26.41
CA ASP A 571 40.42 -10.25 -26.03
C ASP A 571 40.87 -10.71 -24.65
N THR A 572 39.99 -10.52 -23.67
CA THR A 572 40.16 -10.96 -22.28
C THR A 572 39.46 -12.28 -21.99
N ALA A 573 38.46 -12.66 -22.79
CA ALA A 573 37.62 -13.83 -22.55
C ALA A 573 38.34 -15.15 -22.90
N SER A 574 39.18 -15.15 -23.93
CA SER A 574 39.91 -16.36 -24.35
C SER A 574 41.24 -16.54 -23.62
N CYS A 575 41.70 -15.55 -22.86
CA CYS A 575 42.93 -15.59 -22.06
C CYS A 575 42.58 -15.86 -20.59
N THR A 576 42.02 -17.04 -20.33
CA THR A 576 41.80 -17.53 -18.98
C THR A 576 42.83 -18.59 -18.65
N ARG A 577 43.46 -18.47 -17.49
CA ARG A 577 44.36 -19.49 -16.95
C ARG A 577 44.06 -19.69 -15.47
N SER A 578 44.10 -20.95 -15.03
CA SER A 578 44.08 -21.25 -13.60
C SER A 578 45.49 -21.09 -13.06
N THR A 579 45.69 -20.07 -12.23
CA THR A 579 46.94 -19.83 -11.50
C THR A 579 46.86 -20.29 -10.04
N ALA A 580 45.68 -20.74 -9.59
CA ALA A 580 45.44 -21.11 -8.20
C ALA A 580 46.48 -22.11 -7.69
N GLY A 581 47.25 -21.70 -6.68
CA GLY A 581 48.32 -22.51 -6.07
C GLY A 581 49.73 -22.32 -6.66
N ASN A 582 49.89 -21.58 -7.75
CA ASN A 582 51.23 -21.24 -8.28
C ASN A 582 51.93 -20.21 -7.37
N SER A 583 53.25 -20.31 -7.24
CA SER A 583 54.03 -19.35 -6.44
C SER A 583 54.27 -18.05 -7.22
N CYS A 584 54.12 -16.91 -6.56
CA CYS A 584 54.43 -15.60 -7.15
C CYS A 584 55.34 -14.75 -6.25
N GLU A 585 56.05 -13.77 -6.84
CA GLU A 585 56.98 -12.85 -6.16
C GLU A 585 58.05 -13.52 -5.27
N GLY A 586 58.74 -14.52 -5.82
CA GLY A 586 59.84 -15.21 -5.12
C GLY A 586 59.41 -16.34 -4.18
N GLY A 587 58.10 -16.62 -4.08
CA GLY A 587 57.54 -17.83 -3.48
C GLY A 587 57.54 -17.83 -1.95
N VAL A 588 58.70 -18.07 -1.32
CA VAL A 588 58.82 -18.14 0.14
C VAL A 588 60.00 -17.30 0.61
N THR A 589 59.73 -16.34 1.47
CA THR A 589 60.77 -15.54 2.15
C THR A 589 60.65 -15.73 3.66
N GLU A 590 61.74 -16.18 4.28
CA GLU A 590 61.83 -16.43 5.72
C GLU A 590 62.67 -15.35 6.41
N THR A 591 62.21 -14.81 7.55
CA THR A 591 63.06 -13.98 8.40
C THR A 591 64.05 -14.84 9.20
N PRO A 592 65.18 -14.30 9.70
CA PRO A 592 66.02 -15.00 10.67
C PRO A 592 65.22 -15.39 11.92
N TRP A 593 65.54 -16.54 12.52
CA TRP A 593 64.94 -16.98 13.78
C TRP A 593 65.25 -16.00 14.92
N THR A 594 64.26 -15.71 15.77
CA THR A 594 64.46 -14.97 17.01
C THR A 594 65.40 -15.72 17.98
N THR A 595 66.06 -14.98 18.87
CA THR A 595 66.91 -15.56 19.92
C THR A 595 66.11 -16.52 20.79
N CYS A 596 66.70 -17.68 21.11
CA CYS A 596 66.02 -18.75 21.84
C CYS A 596 65.57 -18.25 23.23
N SER A 597 64.27 -18.31 23.49
CA SER A 597 63.62 -17.78 24.70
C SER A 597 62.48 -18.72 25.13
N GLY A 598 61.75 -18.41 26.20
CA GLY A 598 60.65 -19.28 26.66
C GLY A 598 61.10 -20.59 27.31
N PHE A 599 62.27 -20.61 27.95
CA PHE A 599 62.61 -21.65 28.92
C PHE A 599 61.77 -21.39 30.18
N ALA A 600 60.90 -22.33 30.57
CA ALA A 600 59.96 -22.13 31.66
C ALA A 600 60.67 -22.10 33.02
N ASP A 601 61.77 -22.84 33.17
CA ASP A 601 62.63 -22.78 34.34
C ASP A 601 64.14 -22.98 34.07
N VAL A 602 64.93 -23.03 35.16
CA VAL A 602 66.40 -23.13 35.13
C VAL A 602 66.93 -24.52 34.72
N CYS A 603 66.10 -25.57 34.79
CA CYS A 603 66.46 -26.94 34.44
C CYS A 603 66.11 -27.29 32.98
N ASP A 604 65.30 -26.46 32.31
CA ASP A 604 64.85 -26.70 30.93
C ASP A 604 65.99 -26.65 29.91
N THR A 605 66.00 -27.68 29.05
CA THR A 605 66.96 -27.83 27.94
C THR A 605 66.35 -27.51 26.57
N THR A 606 65.05 -27.20 26.50
CA THR A 606 64.32 -26.83 25.28
C THR A 606 63.57 -25.52 25.49
N GLY A 607 63.78 -24.56 24.60
CA GLY A 607 63.04 -23.30 24.51
C GLY A 607 62.43 -23.12 23.12
N THR A 608 61.73 -22.01 22.95
CA THR A 608 61.02 -21.67 21.72
C THR A 608 61.68 -20.48 21.02
N ARG A 609 61.67 -20.51 19.70
CA ARG A 609 62.03 -19.39 18.83
C ARG A 609 61.00 -19.31 17.72
N SER A 610 60.82 -18.13 17.15
CA SER A 610 59.85 -17.89 16.09
C SER A 610 60.51 -17.14 14.93
N ARG A 611 59.97 -17.30 13.73
CA ARG A 611 60.29 -16.48 12.56
C ARG A 611 59.04 -16.29 11.72
N GLN A 612 59.04 -15.25 10.89
CA GLN A 612 57.97 -15.04 9.92
C GLN A 612 58.32 -15.78 8.63
N VAL A 613 57.44 -16.67 8.20
CA VAL A 613 57.53 -17.33 6.89
C VAL A 613 56.40 -16.77 6.05
N THR A 614 56.76 -15.98 5.04
CA THR A 614 55.78 -15.44 4.10
C THR A 614 55.76 -16.29 2.86
N THR A 615 54.65 -17.00 2.65
CA THR A 615 54.36 -17.76 1.43
C THR A 615 53.45 -16.91 0.54
N ARG A 616 53.86 -16.70 -0.71
CA ARG A 616 53.12 -15.91 -1.69
C ARG A 616 52.61 -16.82 -2.80
N THR A 617 51.30 -16.98 -2.87
CA THR A 617 50.63 -17.86 -3.85
C THR A 617 49.49 -17.14 -4.53
N CYS A 618 49.22 -17.51 -5.79
CA CYS A 618 48.14 -16.92 -6.55
C CYS A 618 46.79 -17.44 -6.05
N SER A 619 45.89 -16.54 -5.60
CA SER A 619 44.50 -16.86 -5.30
C SER A 619 43.61 -15.67 -5.68
N GLY A 620 42.44 -15.93 -6.27
CA GLY A 620 41.51 -14.87 -6.72
C GLY A 620 42.09 -13.88 -7.74
N GLY A 621 43.11 -14.26 -8.51
CA GLY A 621 43.71 -13.39 -9.54
C GLY A 621 44.79 -12.41 -9.03
N THR A 622 45.13 -12.43 -7.74
CA THR A 622 46.14 -11.55 -7.13
C THR A 622 47.19 -12.35 -6.34
N CYS A 623 48.37 -11.74 -6.10
CA CYS A 623 49.43 -12.34 -5.27
C CYS A 623 49.02 -12.22 -3.81
N GLN A 624 48.53 -13.30 -3.22
CA GLN A 624 48.15 -13.30 -1.82
C GLN A 624 49.36 -13.74 -1.01
N SER A 625 49.86 -12.85 -0.16
CA SER A 625 50.90 -13.17 0.81
C SER A 625 50.27 -13.64 2.10
N ASN A 626 50.51 -14.90 2.46
CA ASN A 626 50.20 -15.41 3.77
C ASN A 626 51.47 -15.44 4.60
N THR A 627 51.54 -14.57 5.61
CA THR A 627 52.66 -14.50 6.55
C THR A 627 52.26 -15.27 7.80
N LEU A 628 52.84 -16.45 7.95
CA LEU A 628 52.60 -17.32 9.10
C LEU A 628 53.81 -17.25 10.04
N THR A 629 53.53 -17.21 11.34
CA THR A 629 54.57 -17.32 12.36
C THR A 629 54.93 -18.79 12.52
N GLU A 630 56.11 -19.17 12.06
CA GLU A 630 56.64 -20.52 12.25
C GLU A 630 57.34 -20.57 13.61
N ASN A 631 56.85 -21.43 14.50
CA ASN A 631 57.41 -21.66 15.83
C ASN A 631 58.32 -22.90 15.79
N GLY A 632 59.56 -22.76 16.26
CA GLY A 632 60.56 -23.83 16.27
C GLY A 632 61.14 -24.04 17.67
N SER A 633 61.53 -25.28 17.96
CA SER A 633 62.23 -25.64 19.20
C SER A 633 63.74 -25.37 19.07
N CYS A 634 64.35 -24.91 20.15
CA CYS A 634 65.80 -24.72 20.28
C CYS A 634 66.27 -25.26 21.63
N THR A 635 67.55 -25.64 21.77
CA THR A 635 68.05 -26.33 22.97
C THR A 635 69.19 -25.62 23.68
N ARG A 636 69.30 -25.80 25.01
CA ARG A 636 70.41 -25.35 25.89
C ARG A 636 70.88 -26.49 26.79
N THR A 637 72.16 -26.53 27.17
CA THR A 637 72.72 -27.58 28.04
C THR A 637 72.84 -27.10 29.50
N VAL A 638 72.36 -27.91 30.47
CA VAL A 638 72.42 -27.62 31.93
C VAL A 638 73.21 -28.72 32.66
N ALA A 639 74.09 -28.36 33.61
CA ALA A 639 74.97 -29.30 34.31
C ALA A 639 74.26 -30.07 35.47
N PRO A 640 74.55 -31.37 35.70
CA PRO A 640 73.88 -32.17 36.73
C PRO A 640 74.19 -31.68 38.15
N GLY A 641 73.16 -31.57 39.00
CA GLY A 641 73.30 -31.19 40.43
C GLY A 641 73.05 -29.72 40.76
N THR A 642 72.53 -28.95 39.81
CA THR A 642 72.16 -27.55 40.04
C THR A 642 70.88 -27.48 40.88
N THR A 643 70.91 -26.78 42.01
CA THR A 643 69.76 -26.62 42.92
C THR A 643 68.69 -25.75 42.28
N CYS A 644 67.46 -26.24 42.24
CA CYS A 644 66.31 -25.52 41.73
C CYS A 644 65.39 -25.13 42.90
N GLY A 645 65.15 -23.83 43.07
CA GLY A 645 64.40 -23.29 44.21
C GLY A 645 65.20 -23.26 45.53
N ALA A 646 64.50 -23.25 46.68
CA ALA A 646 65.04 -22.98 48.02
C ALA A 646 65.83 -24.14 48.69
N GLY A 647 66.20 -25.20 47.96
CA GLY A 647 66.95 -26.34 48.51
C GLY A 647 66.09 -27.24 49.41
N THR A 648 66.44 -27.33 50.71
CA THR A 648 65.75 -28.18 51.70
C THR A 648 64.82 -27.35 52.59
N THR A 649 63.54 -27.74 52.67
CA THR A 649 62.52 -27.05 53.48
C THR A 649 61.75 -28.04 54.37
N TRP A 650 61.22 -27.53 55.50
CA TRP A 650 60.48 -28.31 56.50
C TRP A 650 59.14 -27.66 56.80
N ASP A 651 58.08 -28.46 56.85
CA ASP A 651 56.79 -28.01 57.36
C ASP A 651 56.70 -28.13 58.89
N SER A 652 55.78 -27.37 59.50
CA SER A 652 55.42 -27.53 60.92
C SER A 652 54.77 -28.89 61.18
N TRP A 653 54.88 -29.43 62.40
CA TRP A 653 54.15 -30.65 62.78
C TRP A 653 52.64 -30.44 62.64
N SER A 654 51.95 -31.40 62.03
CA SER A 654 50.50 -31.38 61.97
C SER A 654 49.87 -31.46 63.36
N SER A 655 48.65 -30.95 63.48
CA SER A 655 47.84 -31.11 64.69
C SER A 655 47.68 -32.60 65.02
N CYS A 656 47.57 -32.92 66.32
CA CYS A 656 47.38 -34.30 66.78
C CYS A 656 46.15 -34.93 66.12
N ASN A 657 46.38 -35.86 65.18
CA ASN A 657 45.31 -36.50 64.44
C ASN A 657 44.71 -37.62 65.30
N ILE A 658 43.82 -37.23 66.21
CA ILE A 658 43.01 -38.14 67.02
C ILE A 658 41.67 -38.29 66.30
N ALA A 659 41.45 -39.47 65.71
CA ALA A 659 40.18 -39.78 65.05
C ALA A 659 38.99 -39.55 65.99
N SER A 660 37.87 -39.05 65.46
CA SER A 660 36.68 -38.73 66.26
C SER A 660 36.24 -39.94 67.08
N GLY A 661 36.25 -39.80 68.41
CA GLY A 661 35.85 -40.86 69.33
C GLY A 661 36.97 -41.77 69.85
N GLN A 662 38.22 -41.58 69.43
CA GLN A 662 39.38 -42.22 70.03
C GLN A 662 40.05 -41.32 71.09
N CYS A 663 40.87 -41.93 71.96
CA CYS A 663 41.57 -41.21 73.04
C CYS A 663 43.08 -41.01 72.77
N SER A 664 43.62 -41.45 71.63
CA SER A 664 45.04 -41.30 71.20
C SER A 664 45.21 -41.21 69.67
N GLY A 665 46.28 -40.56 69.16
CA GLY A 665 46.54 -40.34 67.73
C GLY A 665 48.01 -40.06 67.37
N THR A 666 48.29 -39.63 66.14
CA THR A 666 49.64 -39.33 65.62
C THR A 666 49.75 -37.96 64.93
N GLN A 667 50.97 -37.40 64.86
CA GLN A 667 51.31 -36.15 64.17
C GLN A 667 52.38 -36.42 63.12
N THR A 668 52.33 -35.71 61.99
CA THR A 668 53.24 -35.88 60.86
C THR A 668 53.75 -34.54 60.32
N ARG A 669 54.92 -34.53 59.69
CA ARG A 669 55.44 -33.38 58.91
C ARG A 669 56.22 -33.86 57.69
N THR A 670 56.36 -32.99 56.70
CA THR A 670 57.07 -33.29 55.45
C THR A 670 58.40 -32.54 55.37
N ARG A 671 59.46 -33.24 54.96
CA ARG A 671 60.75 -32.67 54.58
C ARG A 671 60.92 -32.77 53.07
N THR A 672 61.24 -31.68 52.39
CA THR A 672 61.34 -31.62 50.92
C THR A 672 62.74 -31.20 50.47
N ASP A 673 63.38 -32.02 49.62
CA ASP A 673 64.71 -31.80 49.02
C ASP A 673 64.61 -31.68 47.47
N ARG A 674 65.15 -30.62 46.82
CA ARG A 674 64.97 -30.37 45.36
C ARG A 674 66.28 -30.23 44.54
N THR A 675 66.44 -30.99 43.44
CA THR A 675 67.60 -30.90 42.50
C THR A 675 67.23 -31.18 41.04
N CYS A 676 67.93 -30.57 40.06
CA CYS A 676 67.70 -30.83 38.63
C CYS A 676 68.29 -32.19 38.19
N SER A 677 67.48 -33.07 37.59
CA SER A 677 67.93 -34.31 36.94
C SER A 677 67.03 -34.66 35.76
N GLY A 678 67.61 -35.05 34.62
CA GLY A 678 66.86 -35.46 33.42
C GLY A 678 66.04 -34.34 32.75
N GLY A 679 66.42 -33.07 32.95
CA GLY A 679 65.72 -31.91 32.36
C GLY A 679 64.52 -31.41 33.17
N ASN A 680 64.27 -31.93 34.38
CA ASN A 680 63.20 -31.48 35.28
C ASN A 680 63.72 -31.26 36.71
N CYS A 681 63.13 -30.29 37.43
CA CYS A 681 63.39 -30.06 38.85
C CYS A 681 62.70 -31.14 39.71
N GLN A 682 63.45 -32.12 40.19
CA GLN A 682 62.93 -33.25 40.96
C GLN A 682 62.90 -32.88 42.45
N SER A 683 61.76 -33.09 43.11
CA SER A 683 61.60 -32.98 44.56
C SER A 683 61.44 -34.34 45.20
N THR A 684 62.18 -34.59 46.28
CA THR A 684 62.04 -35.79 47.11
C THR A 684 61.47 -35.39 48.46
N ASN A 685 60.26 -35.85 48.77
CA ASN A 685 59.57 -35.55 50.02
C ASN A 685 59.65 -36.76 50.96
N THR A 686 60.11 -36.55 52.20
CA THR A 686 60.17 -37.59 53.24
C THR A 686 59.23 -37.23 54.39
N THR A 687 58.38 -38.16 54.83
CA THR A 687 57.39 -37.94 55.90
C THR A 687 57.88 -38.54 57.23
N GLU A 688 57.81 -37.77 58.32
CA GLU A 688 58.12 -38.23 59.70
C GLU A 688 56.83 -38.32 60.56
N THR A 689 56.75 -39.22 61.55
CA THR A 689 55.53 -39.47 62.38
C THR A 689 55.84 -39.69 63.88
N GLN A 690 55.00 -39.17 64.80
CA GLN A 690 55.07 -39.38 66.27
C GLN A 690 53.68 -39.46 66.97
N SER A 691 53.60 -39.88 68.25
CA SER A 691 52.33 -40.18 69.00
C SER A 691 51.85 -39.10 70.00
N CYS A 692 50.53 -38.97 70.24
CA CYS A 692 49.90 -37.99 71.14
C CYS A 692 48.51 -38.43 71.72
N ASN A 693 48.04 -37.88 72.86
CA ASN A 693 46.83 -38.32 73.64
C ASN A 693 45.78 -37.20 73.91
N ARG A 694 44.50 -37.58 74.11
CA ARG A 694 43.37 -36.71 74.51
C ARG A 694 43.22 -36.62 76.04
N SER A 695 42.64 -35.54 76.57
CA SER A 695 42.47 -35.27 78.01
C SER A 695 41.40 -36.14 78.71
N ASN A 696 41.66 -36.58 79.96
CA ASN A 696 40.76 -37.42 80.76
C ASN A 696 39.42 -36.73 81.10
N GLY A 697 38.31 -37.48 81.05
CA GLY A 697 36.96 -36.96 81.30
C GLY A 697 36.25 -36.40 80.06
N THR A 698 36.92 -36.35 78.92
CA THR A 698 36.29 -36.00 77.63
C THR A 698 35.52 -37.20 77.06
N THR A 699 34.39 -36.92 76.40
CA THR A 699 33.55 -37.95 75.78
C THR A 699 34.30 -38.67 74.66
N CYS A 700 34.21 -40.00 74.65
CA CYS A 700 34.80 -40.86 73.63
C CYS A 700 33.71 -41.63 72.89
N GLY A 701 33.96 -41.98 71.64
CA GLY A 701 32.88 -42.27 70.69
C GLY A 701 31.91 -41.08 70.59
N SER A 702 30.64 -41.37 70.36
CA SER A 702 29.57 -40.37 70.21
C SER A 702 28.96 -39.90 71.55
N GLY A 703 29.69 -40.04 72.66
CA GLY A 703 29.28 -39.54 73.98
C GLY A 703 28.06 -40.27 74.55
N ILE A 704 27.02 -39.51 74.92
CA ILE A 704 25.70 -40.07 75.30
C ILE A 704 24.95 -40.40 74.02
N THR A 705 25.01 -41.67 73.61
CA THR A 705 24.24 -42.15 72.47
C THR A 705 22.93 -42.74 72.94
N HIS A 706 21.82 -42.19 72.45
CA HIS A 706 20.54 -42.87 72.54
C HIS A 706 20.38 -43.74 71.30
N SER A 707 19.90 -44.96 71.44
CA SER A 707 19.27 -45.62 70.31
C SER A 707 18.06 -44.79 69.89
N ASN A 708 17.67 -44.89 68.63
CA ASN A 708 16.39 -44.33 68.21
C ASN A 708 15.28 -44.91 69.11
N TRP A 709 14.27 -44.09 69.39
CA TRP A 709 13.00 -44.62 69.87
C TRP A 709 12.55 -45.69 68.87
N SER A 710 12.16 -46.86 69.38
CA SER A 710 11.49 -47.86 68.56
C SER A 710 10.33 -47.20 67.82
N SER A 711 9.95 -47.69 66.64
CA SER A 711 8.77 -47.18 65.94
C SER A 711 7.55 -47.17 66.87
N CYS A 712 6.70 -46.14 66.74
CA CYS A 712 5.49 -46.05 67.57
C CYS A 712 4.63 -47.24 67.16
N SER A 713 4.36 -48.12 68.11
CA SER A 713 3.63 -49.35 67.83
C SER A 713 2.13 -49.04 67.69
N ILE A 714 1.76 -48.30 66.64
CA ILE A 714 0.37 -47.96 66.28
C ILE A 714 -0.09 -48.95 65.21
N ALA A 715 -1.10 -49.77 65.52
CA ALA A 715 -1.70 -50.66 64.54
C ALA A 715 -2.46 -49.87 63.46
N SER A 716 -2.51 -50.37 62.22
CA SER A 716 -3.23 -49.71 61.11
C SER A 716 -4.70 -49.42 61.50
N GLY A 717 -5.12 -48.16 61.42
CA GLY A 717 -6.46 -47.69 61.78
C GLY A 717 -6.63 -47.21 63.24
N GLN A 718 -5.55 -47.10 64.02
CA GLN A 718 -5.57 -46.54 65.38
C GLN A 718 -4.74 -45.25 65.48
N CYS A 719 -5.00 -44.41 66.50
CA CYS A 719 -4.30 -43.12 66.68
C CYS A 719 -3.42 -43.07 67.97
N SER A 720 -3.03 -44.20 68.60
CA SER A 720 -2.14 -44.23 69.79
C SER A 720 -1.27 -45.50 69.95
N GLY A 721 -0.04 -45.37 70.49
CA GLY A 721 0.92 -46.47 70.76
C GLY A 721 2.03 -46.14 71.79
N THR A 722 3.08 -46.98 71.89
CA THR A 722 4.25 -46.79 72.80
C THR A 722 5.60 -46.97 72.11
N GLN A 723 6.66 -46.30 72.62
CA GLN A 723 8.04 -46.42 72.13
C GLN A 723 9.06 -46.60 73.27
N THR A 724 10.16 -47.31 72.99
CA THR A 724 11.28 -47.54 73.93
C THR A 724 12.64 -47.26 73.29
N ARG A 725 13.65 -46.85 74.07
CA ARG A 725 15.04 -46.71 73.60
C ARG A 725 16.07 -47.01 74.68
N THR A 726 17.31 -47.27 74.28
CA THR A 726 18.47 -47.50 75.15
C THR A 726 19.42 -46.31 75.10
N ARG A 727 19.80 -45.76 76.25
CA ARG A 727 20.78 -44.68 76.39
C ARG A 727 22.12 -45.26 76.87
N THR A 728 23.20 -45.01 76.13
CA THR A 728 24.56 -45.46 76.44
C THR A 728 25.48 -44.25 76.63
N GLU A 729 26.25 -44.21 77.71
CA GLU A 729 27.22 -43.12 77.96
C GLU A 729 28.66 -43.63 77.89
N ARG A 730 29.58 -42.84 77.30
CA ARG A 730 31.00 -43.20 77.08
C ARG A 730 32.01 -42.08 77.37
N THR A 731 33.08 -42.38 78.14
CA THR A 731 34.12 -41.40 78.54
C THR A 731 35.58 -41.91 78.50
N CYS A 732 36.54 -41.04 78.12
CA CYS A 732 37.98 -41.34 78.09
C CYS A 732 38.60 -41.35 79.50
N SER A 733 39.34 -42.41 79.81
CA SER A 733 40.19 -42.52 80.99
C SER A 733 41.52 -43.19 80.62
N ASN A 734 42.62 -42.45 80.80
CA ASN A 734 44.01 -42.83 80.53
C ASN A 734 44.25 -43.44 79.14
N GLY A 735 43.67 -42.83 78.10
CA GLY A 735 43.81 -43.32 76.72
C GLY A 735 42.85 -44.45 76.33
N THR A 736 41.94 -44.88 77.22
CA THR A 736 40.94 -45.93 76.97
C THR A 736 39.50 -45.45 77.16
N CYS A 737 38.58 -45.91 76.30
CA CYS A 737 37.15 -45.53 76.30
C CYS A 737 36.28 -46.55 77.06
N THR A 738 35.44 -46.11 77.98
CA THR A 738 34.60 -46.97 78.86
C THR A 738 33.10 -46.67 78.67
N SER A 739 32.16 -47.64 78.86
CA SER A 739 30.71 -47.47 78.54
C SER A 739 29.69 -48.07 79.54
N ALA A 740 28.52 -47.44 79.73
CA ALA A 740 27.36 -47.95 80.53
C ALA A 740 25.98 -47.71 79.86
N ASN A 741 24.99 -48.61 80.03
CA ASN A 741 23.66 -48.60 79.34
C ASN A 741 22.43 -48.48 80.27
N PHE A 742 21.38 -47.77 79.84
CA PHE A 742 20.10 -47.54 80.54
C PHE A 742 18.90 -47.63 79.58
N THR A 743 17.70 -48.06 80.02
CA THR A 743 16.48 -48.20 79.17
C THR A 743 15.39 -47.17 79.54
N GLU A 744 14.81 -46.50 78.54
CA GLU A 744 13.75 -45.47 78.67
C GLU A 744 12.50 -45.83 77.85
N THR A 745 11.29 -45.52 78.35
CA THR A 745 9.98 -45.83 77.71
C THR A 745 9.03 -44.63 77.76
N GLN A 746 8.28 -44.34 76.68
CA GLN A 746 7.29 -43.26 76.63
C GLN A 746 6.05 -43.55 75.74
N SER A 747 4.97 -42.81 75.96
CA SER A 747 3.70 -42.90 75.19
C SER A 747 3.75 -42.02 73.94
N CYS A 748 3.15 -42.46 72.83
CA CYS A 748 3.03 -41.69 71.60
C CYS A 748 1.58 -41.72 71.09
N ASN A 749 0.89 -40.58 71.17
CA ASN A 749 -0.47 -40.38 70.66
C ASN A 749 -0.41 -39.45 69.44
N GLN A 750 -1.20 -39.72 68.40
CA GLN A 750 -1.46 -38.71 67.36
C GLN A 750 -2.39 -37.63 67.92
N SER A 751 -2.19 -36.38 67.53
CA SER A 751 -2.94 -35.22 68.02
C SER A 751 -4.41 -35.27 67.57
N ASN A 752 -5.36 -34.94 68.46
CA ASN A 752 -6.77 -34.82 68.08
C ASN A 752 -6.93 -33.75 66.98
N GLY A 753 -7.65 -34.09 65.91
CA GLY A 753 -7.82 -33.24 64.72
C GLY A 753 -6.80 -33.49 63.60
N THR A 754 -5.79 -34.33 63.82
CA THR A 754 -4.92 -34.77 62.72
C THR A 754 -5.66 -35.72 61.80
N THR A 755 -5.45 -35.56 60.49
CA THR A 755 -6.07 -36.39 59.46
C THR A 755 -5.58 -37.82 59.57
N CYS A 756 -6.51 -38.76 59.64
CA CYS A 756 -6.21 -40.19 59.58
C CYS A 756 -6.62 -40.73 58.21
N ASP A 757 -5.83 -41.65 57.66
CA ASP A 757 -5.87 -42.02 56.24
C ASP A 757 -5.62 -40.80 55.32
N SER A 758 -6.20 -40.76 54.12
CA SER A 758 -6.00 -39.71 53.10
C SER A 758 -6.67 -38.35 53.39
N GLY A 759 -7.07 -38.08 54.64
CA GLY A 759 -7.51 -36.77 55.10
C GLY A 759 -8.79 -36.23 54.47
N ILE A 760 -8.78 -34.95 54.06
CA ILE A 760 -9.90 -34.30 53.35
C ILE A 760 -9.76 -34.56 51.86
N THR A 761 -10.73 -35.25 51.28
CA THR A 761 -10.79 -35.50 49.84
C THR A 761 -12.05 -34.88 49.26
N HIS A 762 -11.91 -34.16 48.16
CA HIS A 762 -13.03 -33.58 47.40
C HIS A 762 -13.21 -34.36 46.10
N SER A 763 -14.45 -34.61 45.70
CA SER A 763 -14.72 -34.91 44.30
C SER A 763 -14.68 -33.62 43.47
N ASN A 764 -14.51 -33.71 42.15
CA ASN A 764 -14.69 -32.57 41.26
C ASN A 764 -16.12 -31.98 41.40
N TRP A 765 -16.26 -30.68 41.16
CA TRP A 765 -17.57 -30.05 41.01
C TRP A 765 -18.29 -30.64 39.80
N SER A 766 -19.57 -30.97 39.96
CA SER A 766 -20.41 -31.30 38.81
C SER A 766 -20.52 -30.08 37.89
N SER A 767 -20.75 -30.30 36.59
CA SER A 767 -21.07 -29.21 35.65
C SER A 767 -22.27 -28.38 36.13
N CYS A 768 -22.28 -27.08 35.78
CA CYS A 768 -23.35 -26.16 36.21
C CYS A 768 -24.65 -26.59 35.55
N ASN A 769 -25.59 -27.09 36.35
CA ASN A 769 -26.83 -27.62 35.83
C ASN A 769 -27.83 -26.48 35.57
N ILE A 770 -27.58 -25.70 34.51
CA ILE A 770 -28.47 -24.64 34.03
C ILE A 770 -29.38 -25.25 32.96
N ALA A 771 -30.67 -25.39 33.26
CA ALA A 771 -31.64 -25.82 32.25
C ALA A 771 -31.85 -24.71 31.21
N SER A 772 -32.06 -25.07 29.94
CA SER A 772 -32.25 -24.09 28.86
C SER A 772 -33.37 -23.09 29.19
N GLY A 773 -33.04 -21.79 29.22
CA GLY A 773 -33.99 -20.71 29.55
C GLY A 773 -34.04 -20.31 31.03
N GLN A 774 -33.13 -20.80 31.88
CA GLN A 774 -32.94 -20.36 33.26
C GLN A 774 -31.64 -19.56 33.42
N CYS A 775 -31.56 -18.66 34.40
CA CYS A 775 -30.40 -17.79 34.61
C CYS A 775 -29.51 -18.20 35.80
N SER A 776 -29.83 -19.30 36.49
CA SER A 776 -29.05 -19.81 37.62
C SER A 776 -29.23 -21.33 37.77
N GLY A 777 -28.16 -22.02 38.15
CA GLY A 777 -28.14 -23.45 38.47
C GLY A 777 -27.31 -23.74 39.72
N THR A 778 -27.10 -25.02 40.01
CA THR A 778 -26.28 -25.47 41.15
C THR A 778 -25.25 -26.50 40.71
N GLN A 779 -24.05 -26.42 41.27
CA GLN A 779 -23.02 -27.44 41.17
C GLN A 779 -22.84 -28.11 42.53
N THR A 780 -22.56 -29.41 42.53
CA THR A 780 -22.35 -30.18 43.77
C THR A 780 -21.05 -30.96 43.71
N ARG A 781 -20.39 -31.12 44.86
CA ARG A 781 -19.29 -32.06 45.07
C ARG A 781 -19.37 -32.70 46.46
N THR A 782 -18.69 -33.83 46.65
CA THR A 782 -18.61 -34.50 47.94
C THR A 782 -17.26 -34.24 48.57
N ARG A 783 -17.25 -33.72 49.79
CA ARG A 783 -16.08 -33.55 50.65
C ARG A 783 -16.10 -34.60 51.76
N THR A 784 -15.13 -35.50 51.76
CA THR A 784 -14.97 -36.53 52.81
C THR A 784 -13.84 -36.12 53.72
N GLU A 785 -14.09 -36.01 55.02
CA GLU A 785 -13.10 -35.64 56.02
C GLU A 785 -12.92 -36.75 57.06
N ARG A 786 -11.67 -37.15 57.29
CA ARG A 786 -11.29 -38.22 58.23
C ARG A 786 -10.29 -37.70 59.25
N THR A 787 -10.66 -37.68 60.54
CA THR A 787 -9.83 -37.11 61.61
C THR A 787 -9.76 -38.00 62.86
N CYS A 788 -8.61 -37.98 63.54
CA CYS A 788 -8.38 -38.65 64.80
C CYS A 788 -9.10 -37.89 65.94
N SER A 789 -9.95 -38.60 66.68
CA SER A 789 -10.60 -38.08 67.89
C SER A 789 -10.51 -39.12 69.01
N ASN A 790 -9.86 -38.74 70.10
CA ASN A 790 -9.63 -39.53 71.32
C ASN A 790 -9.01 -40.92 71.05
N GLY A 791 -8.07 -41.00 70.10
CA GLY A 791 -7.36 -42.24 69.79
C GLY A 791 -7.99 -43.12 68.69
N THR A 792 -9.13 -42.71 68.12
CA THR A 792 -9.86 -43.44 67.06
C THR A 792 -10.09 -42.59 65.80
N CYS A 793 -9.95 -43.20 64.62
CA CYS A 793 -10.18 -42.53 63.33
C CYS A 793 -11.66 -42.53 62.94
N THR A 794 -12.21 -41.35 62.65
CA THR A 794 -13.64 -41.16 62.32
C THR A 794 -13.80 -40.45 60.98
N SER A 795 -14.80 -40.84 60.18
CA SER A 795 -15.06 -40.25 58.85
C SER A 795 -16.43 -39.60 58.75
N ALA A 796 -16.49 -38.41 58.16
CA ALA A 796 -17.72 -37.70 57.85
C ALA A 796 -17.72 -37.22 56.39
N ASN A 797 -18.84 -37.45 55.68
CA ASN A 797 -19.03 -37.01 54.31
C ASN A 797 -19.98 -35.80 54.29
N PHE A 798 -19.59 -34.78 53.55
CA PHE A 798 -20.32 -33.52 53.42
C PHE A 798 -20.58 -33.25 51.94
N THR A 799 -21.84 -33.01 51.59
CA THR A 799 -22.19 -32.55 50.24
C THR A 799 -22.08 -31.04 50.21
N GLU A 800 -21.16 -30.53 49.40
CA GLU A 800 -21.00 -29.10 49.15
C GLU A 800 -21.80 -28.75 47.89
N THR A 801 -22.65 -27.74 48.00
CA THR A 801 -23.47 -27.23 46.90
C THR A 801 -23.18 -25.74 46.76
N GLN A 802 -22.90 -25.29 45.54
CA GLN A 802 -22.69 -23.88 45.24
C GLN A 802 -23.57 -23.42 44.09
N SER A 803 -24.00 -22.17 44.15
CA SER A 803 -24.80 -21.51 43.11
C SER A 803 -23.90 -21.07 41.97
N CYS A 804 -24.39 -21.21 40.74
CA CYS A 804 -23.75 -20.69 39.55
C CYS A 804 -24.78 -19.93 38.71
N ASN A 805 -24.42 -18.75 38.19
CA ASN A 805 -25.32 -17.87 37.44
C ASN A 805 -24.89 -17.77 35.99
N GLN A 806 -25.87 -17.55 35.10
CA GLN A 806 -25.63 -17.12 33.72
C GLN A 806 -25.37 -15.61 33.70
N SER A 807 -24.62 -15.10 32.71
CA SER A 807 -24.25 -13.69 32.59
C SER A 807 -25.45 -12.75 32.38
N ASN A 808 -25.42 -11.58 33.03
CA ASN A 808 -26.48 -10.58 32.95
C ASN A 808 -26.65 -10.06 31.52
N GLY A 809 -27.90 -9.86 31.09
CA GLY A 809 -28.25 -9.37 29.75
C GLY A 809 -28.45 -10.45 28.69
N THR A 810 -28.05 -11.70 28.95
CA THR A 810 -28.35 -12.81 28.03
C THR A 810 -29.86 -13.07 27.99
N THR A 811 -30.39 -13.28 26.78
CA THR A 811 -31.82 -13.55 26.56
C THR A 811 -32.21 -14.89 27.19
N CYS A 812 -33.07 -14.84 28.20
CA CYS A 812 -33.63 -16.03 28.82
C CYS A 812 -34.96 -16.38 28.13
N GLY A 813 -34.86 -17.20 27.08
CA GLY A 813 -36.00 -17.68 26.29
C GLY A 813 -36.04 -17.11 24.86
N SER A 814 -37.06 -17.51 24.10
CA SER A 814 -37.25 -17.13 22.70
C SER A 814 -37.53 -15.62 22.53
N GLY A 815 -36.79 -14.97 21.63
CA GLY A 815 -36.69 -13.51 21.45
C GLY A 815 -37.98 -12.70 21.24
N THR A 816 -37.77 -11.37 21.31
CA THR A 816 -38.79 -10.32 21.44
C THR A 816 -39.64 -10.15 20.18
N THR A 817 -40.88 -10.65 20.22
CA THR A 817 -41.87 -10.41 19.17
C THR A 817 -43.19 -9.96 19.80
N TRP A 818 -43.76 -8.87 19.27
CA TRP A 818 -45.14 -8.50 19.60
C TRP A 818 -46.06 -9.62 19.14
N ASN A 819 -46.98 -10.05 20.00
CA ASN A 819 -48.07 -10.88 19.50
C ASN A 819 -48.99 -10.04 18.58
N ASN A 820 -49.66 -10.70 17.64
CA ASN A 820 -50.63 -10.03 16.77
C ASN A 820 -51.79 -9.48 17.61
N TRP A 821 -52.34 -8.32 17.22
CA TRP A 821 -53.56 -7.78 17.82
C TRP A 821 -54.66 -8.85 17.87
N SER A 822 -55.29 -9.03 19.03
CA SER A 822 -56.44 -9.91 19.14
C SER A 822 -57.55 -9.46 18.19
N SER A 823 -58.36 -10.41 17.69
CA SER A 823 -59.59 -10.07 16.97
C SER A 823 -60.49 -9.20 17.84
N CYS A 824 -61.21 -8.26 17.23
CA CYS A 824 -62.11 -7.38 17.96
C CYS A 824 -63.21 -8.21 18.61
N ASN A 825 -63.25 -8.25 19.94
CA ASN A 825 -64.18 -9.10 20.67
C ASN A 825 -65.56 -8.44 20.71
N VAL A 826 -66.40 -8.72 19.71
CA VAL A 826 -67.74 -8.14 19.55
C VAL A 826 -68.80 -9.23 19.74
N ALA A 827 -69.70 -9.07 20.71
CA ALA A 827 -70.77 -10.02 20.98
C ALA A 827 -71.86 -10.00 19.88
N SER A 828 -72.64 -11.07 19.74
CA SER A 828 -73.76 -11.12 18.79
C SER A 828 -74.79 -10.01 19.06
N ASN A 829 -75.18 -9.27 18.02
CA ASN A 829 -75.96 -8.01 18.03
C ASN A 829 -75.24 -6.76 18.55
N GLN A 830 -73.91 -6.76 18.66
CA GLN A 830 -73.12 -5.56 19.00
C GLN A 830 -72.16 -5.18 17.87
N CYS A 831 -71.66 -3.94 17.89
CA CYS A 831 -70.77 -3.39 16.85
C CYS A 831 -69.51 -2.72 17.42
N THR A 832 -69.26 -2.84 18.73
CA THR A 832 -68.06 -2.32 19.42
C THR A 832 -67.45 -3.38 20.33
N GLY A 833 -66.12 -3.35 20.47
CA GLY A 833 -65.37 -4.27 21.30
C GLY A 833 -63.97 -3.73 21.63
N THR A 834 -63.13 -4.58 22.23
CA THR A 834 -61.75 -4.25 22.57
C THR A 834 -60.80 -5.27 21.96
N ARG A 835 -59.62 -4.82 21.52
CA ARG A 835 -58.52 -5.69 21.10
C ARG A 835 -57.24 -5.35 21.87
N THR A 836 -56.43 -6.36 22.12
CA THR A 836 -55.21 -6.24 22.92
C THR A 836 -54.05 -6.95 22.25
N ARG A 837 -52.83 -6.46 22.45
CA ARG A 837 -51.58 -7.18 22.16
C ARG A 837 -50.56 -6.99 23.28
N THR A 838 -49.59 -7.87 23.36
CA THR A 838 -48.58 -7.92 24.41
C THR A 838 -47.21 -8.19 23.80
N ARG A 839 -46.20 -7.42 24.23
CA ARG A 839 -44.78 -7.72 24.03
C ARG A 839 -44.18 -8.19 25.35
N THR A 840 -43.46 -9.29 25.31
CA THR A 840 -42.74 -9.82 26.46
C THR A 840 -41.24 -9.79 26.17
N GLU A 841 -40.49 -9.07 26.98
CA GLU A 841 -39.02 -9.07 26.94
C GLU A 841 -38.48 -9.81 28.15
N ARG A 842 -37.48 -10.68 27.94
CA ARG A 842 -36.91 -11.55 28.98
C ARG A 842 -35.40 -11.52 28.98
N THR A 843 -34.81 -11.01 30.05
CA THR A 843 -33.35 -10.91 30.23
C THR A 843 -32.91 -11.40 31.59
N CYS A 844 -31.73 -12.00 31.65
CA CYS A 844 -31.11 -12.39 32.90
C CYS A 844 -30.62 -11.15 33.67
N SER A 845 -31.06 -11.02 34.93
CA SER A 845 -30.56 -10.01 35.86
C SER A 845 -30.37 -10.64 37.24
N SER A 846 -29.13 -10.67 37.69
CA SER A 846 -28.66 -11.17 38.99
C SER A 846 -29.14 -12.61 39.29
N GLY A 847 -29.03 -13.49 38.30
CA GLY A 847 -29.44 -14.90 38.41
C GLY A 847 -30.95 -15.16 38.26
N THR A 848 -31.77 -14.14 38.00
CA THR A 848 -33.21 -14.30 37.75
C THR A 848 -33.62 -13.87 36.35
N CYS A 849 -34.51 -14.64 35.70
CA CYS A 849 -35.07 -14.27 34.39
C CYS A 849 -36.22 -13.28 34.61
N ALA A 850 -35.94 -11.99 34.45
CA ALA A 850 -36.93 -10.95 34.60
C ALA A 850 -37.76 -10.86 33.31
N SER A 851 -39.09 -10.96 33.42
CA SER A 851 -39.99 -10.75 32.28
C SER A 851 -40.74 -9.42 32.42
N ASN A 852 -40.54 -8.52 31.47
CA ASN A 852 -41.30 -7.29 31.38
C ASN A 852 -42.37 -7.44 30.29
N ASN A 853 -43.65 -7.41 30.71
CA ASN A 853 -44.80 -7.52 29.81
C ASN A 853 -45.39 -6.14 29.56
N PHE A 854 -45.36 -5.70 28.30
CA PHE A 854 -45.97 -4.46 27.87
C PHE A 854 -47.28 -4.80 27.17
N THR A 855 -48.41 -4.47 27.78
CA THR A 855 -49.75 -4.73 27.22
C THR A 855 -50.33 -3.44 26.67
N GLU A 856 -50.73 -3.49 25.41
CA GLU A 856 -51.35 -2.38 24.69
C GLU A 856 -52.81 -2.77 24.39
N SER A 857 -53.77 -1.94 24.82
CA SER A 857 -55.20 -2.16 24.60
C SER A 857 -55.79 -1.04 23.76
N GLN A 858 -56.62 -1.39 22.77
CA GLN A 858 -57.25 -0.42 21.89
C GLN A 858 -58.75 -0.75 21.71
N ASN A 859 -59.58 0.29 21.75
CA ASN A 859 -60.99 0.19 21.34
C ASN A 859 -61.06 -0.16 19.86
N CYS A 860 -61.96 -1.07 19.50
CA CYS A 860 -62.19 -1.43 18.11
C CYS A 860 -63.69 -1.44 17.81
N ASN A 861 -64.03 -0.96 16.63
CA ASN A 861 -65.37 -1.03 16.10
C ASN A 861 -65.42 -2.17 15.08
N ALA A 862 -66.52 -2.91 15.02
CA ALA A 862 -66.80 -3.73 13.85
C ALA A 862 -66.81 -2.81 12.62
N SER A 863 -66.16 -3.23 11.54
CA SER A 863 -66.05 -2.46 10.30
C SER A 863 -67.42 -1.96 9.82
N ASN A 864 -67.51 -0.69 9.42
CA ASN A 864 -68.76 -0.13 8.90
C ASN A 864 -69.24 -0.97 7.70
N GLY A 865 -70.51 -1.39 7.73
CA GLY A 865 -71.09 -2.28 6.71
C GLY A 865 -71.12 -3.77 7.08
N THR A 866 -70.46 -4.19 8.16
CA THR A 866 -70.56 -5.57 8.66
C THR A 866 -72.00 -5.87 9.07
N THR A 867 -72.57 -6.97 8.57
CA THR A 867 -73.97 -7.33 8.83
C THR A 867 -74.15 -7.72 10.28
N CYS A 868 -74.95 -6.96 11.02
CA CYS A 868 -75.30 -7.22 12.42
C CYS A 868 -76.66 -7.95 12.55
N GLY A 869 -77.07 -8.63 11.48
CA GLY A 869 -78.32 -9.39 11.33
C GLY A 869 -78.61 -9.76 9.87
N ALA A 870 -79.68 -10.52 9.61
CA ALA A 870 -80.05 -10.98 8.26
C ALA A 870 -80.83 -9.92 7.43
N THR A 871 -80.68 -9.94 6.09
CA THR A 871 -81.36 -9.04 5.13
C THR A 871 -82.71 -9.58 4.66
N THR A 872 -83.72 -8.71 4.49
CA THR A 872 -85.09 -9.05 4.04
C THR A 872 -85.57 -8.16 2.87
N HIS A 873 -86.36 -8.67 1.92
CA HIS A 873 -86.81 -7.95 0.71
C HIS A 873 -88.34 -7.96 0.55
N GLY A 874 -88.94 -6.83 0.12
CA GLY A 874 -90.36 -6.63 -0.18
C GLY A 874 -90.73 -6.69 -1.68
N ASN A 875 -92.01 -6.45 -2.03
CA ASN A 875 -92.55 -6.56 -3.40
C ASN A 875 -92.40 -5.26 -4.25
N TRP A 876 -92.37 -5.36 -5.59
CA TRP A 876 -92.22 -4.24 -6.55
C TRP A 876 -93.51 -3.45 -6.87
N SER A 877 -93.38 -2.14 -7.12
CA SER A 877 -94.43 -1.18 -7.51
C SER A 877 -94.59 -0.99 -9.03
N SER A 878 -95.62 -0.24 -9.46
CA SER A 878 -95.95 0.08 -10.87
C SER A 878 -95.15 1.28 -11.43
N CYS A 879 -94.93 1.35 -12.76
CA CYS A 879 -94.10 2.39 -13.40
C CYS A 879 -94.75 3.79 -13.46
N SER A 880 -93.96 4.84 -13.24
CA SER A 880 -94.35 6.27 -13.27
C SER A 880 -94.46 6.86 -14.69
N ILE A 881 -95.25 7.92 -14.89
CA ILE A 881 -95.41 8.62 -16.19
C ILE A 881 -94.63 9.95 -16.12
N VAL A 882 -93.77 10.23 -17.11
CA VAL A 882 -92.90 11.43 -17.12
C VAL A 882 -92.97 12.24 -18.43
N PRO A 883 -92.64 13.55 -18.42
CA PRO A 883 -92.65 14.44 -19.59
C PRO A 883 -91.62 14.05 -20.66
N ILE A 884 -91.66 14.75 -21.79
CA ILE A 884 -90.76 14.55 -22.93
C ILE A 884 -89.33 14.94 -22.51
N CYS A 885 -88.37 14.14 -22.95
CA CYS A 885 -86.95 14.08 -22.59
C CYS A 885 -86.59 13.34 -21.27
N GLU A 886 -87.47 12.52 -20.68
CA GLU A 886 -87.21 11.82 -19.41
C GLU A 886 -87.54 10.30 -19.37
N TRP A 887 -86.97 9.58 -18.39
CA TRP A 887 -87.17 8.13 -18.13
C TRP A 887 -88.23 7.85 -17.06
N SER A 888 -89.11 6.87 -17.28
CA SER A 888 -90.07 6.34 -16.28
C SER A 888 -89.45 5.28 -15.35
N THR A 889 -89.92 5.16 -14.09
CA THR A 889 -89.30 4.33 -13.03
C THR A 889 -90.31 3.58 -12.11
N ARG A 890 -89.88 2.48 -11.44
CA ARG A 890 -90.64 1.69 -10.42
C ARG A 890 -89.78 1.27 -9.22
N SER A 891 -90.35 0.82 -8.09
CA SER A 891 -89.61 0.56 -6.82
C SER A 891 -90.05 -0.59 -5.88
N ARG A 892 -89.18 -1.12 -5.01
CA ARG A 892 -89.49 -2.03 -3.86
C ARG A 892 -88.66 -1.74 -2.60
N SER A 893 -89.07 -2.21 -1.41
CA SER A 893 -88.30 -2.03 -0.16
C SER A 893 -87.34 -3.19 0.15
N VAL A 894 -86.14 -2.89 0.64
CA VAL A 894 -85.12 -3.86 1.09
C VAL A 894 -84.57 -3.44 2.45
N THR A 895 -84.64 -4.31 3.46
CA THR A 895 -84.18 -4.03 4.82
C THR A 895 -82.92 -4.80 5.17
N THR A 896 -81.82 -4.09 5.41
CA THR A 896 -80.51 -4.60 5.85
C THR A 896 -80.18 -4.10 7.25
N ARG A 897 -79.41 -4.88 8.03
CA ARG A 897 -78.91 -4.46 9.35
C ARG A 897 -77.40 -4.46 9.34
N THR A 898 -76.78 -3.28 9.45
CA THR A 898 -75.33 -3.13 9.35
C THR A 898 -74.78 -2.24 10.46
N CYS A 899 -73.56 -2.54 10.90
CA CYS A 899 -72.84 -1.71 11.85
C CYS A 899 -72.48 -0.36 11.21
N SER A 900 -72.85 0.74 11.85
CA SER A 900 -72.44 2.09 11.49
C SER A 900 -72.20 2.90 12.77
N GLY A 901 -71.01 3.48 12.91
CA GLY A 901 -70.66 4.31 14.06
C GLY A 901 -70.77 3.59 15.41
N GLY A 902 -70.45 2.27 15.44
CA GLY A 902 -70.53 1.45 16.65
C GLY A 902 -71.94 1.01 17.06
N SER A 903 -72.98 1.33 16.28
CA SER A 903 -74.37 0.91 16.53
C SER A 903 -74.92 0.07 15.38
N CYS A 904 -75.74 -0.95 15.70
CA CYS A 904 -76.39 -1.78 14.68
C CYS A 904 -77.61 -1.04 14.10
N GLN A 905 -77.46 -0.48 12.91
CA GLN A 905 -78.49 0.31 12.25
C GLN A 905 -79.34 -0.57 11.34
N THR A 906 -80.65 -0.33 11.33
CA THR A 906 -81.58 -1.00 10.40
C THR A 906 -81.88 -0.02 9.27
N ASN A 907 -81.41 -0.34 8.07
CA ASN A 907 -81.63 0.48 6.89
C ASN A 907 -82.64 -0.22 5.99
N THR A 908 -83.78 0.44 5.77
CA THR A 908 -84.73 0.04 4.73
C THR A 908 -84.53 0.97 3.54
N SER A 909 -83.94 0.46 2.47
CA SER A 909 -83.78 1.19 1.22
C SER A 909 -84.90 0.85 0.26
N THR A 910 -85.18 1.77 -0.65
CA THR A 910 -86.10 1.55 -1.76
C THR A 910 -85.27 1.35 -3.02
N GLU A 911 -85.30 0.15 -3.58
CA GLU A 911 -84.63 -0.20 -4.82
C GLU A 911 -85.50 0.26 -5.99
N TRP A 912 -84.93 1.02 -6.94
CA TRP A 912 -85.63 1.56 -8.13
C TRP A 912 -85.11 0.92 -9.43
N ALA A 913 -85.96 0.81 -10.44
CA ALA A 913 -85.61 0.32 -11.77
C ALA A 913 -86.33 1.12 -12.87
N ASN A 914 -85.63 1.38 -13.99
CA ASN A 914 -86.16 2.12 -15.15
C ASN A 914 -87.13 1.26 -15.97
N CYS A 915 -88.10 1.92 -16.59
CA CYS A 915 -89.11 1.31 -17.45
C CYS A 915 -88.95 1.73 -18.93
N SER A 916 -88.97 3.03 -19.28
CA SER A 916 -88.85 3.54 -20.68
C SER A 916 -88.57 5.06 -20.80
N TYR A 917 -87.94 5.54 -21.90
CA TYR A 917 -87.58 6.96 -22.17
C TYR A 917 -88.55 7.67 -23.13
N ASN A 918 -88.79 8.96 -22.91
CA ASN A 918 -89.68 9.82 -23.69
C ASN A 918 -88.83 10.87 -24.45
N SER A 919 -88.80 10.94 -25.80
CA SER A 919 -87.83 11.77 -26.58
C SER A 919 -88.46 12.99 -27.31
N PRO A 920 -87.74 14.12 -27.52
CA PRO A 920 -88.27 15.32 -28.18
C PRO A 920 -88.19 15.27 -29.72
N ASN A 921 -88.92 16.18 -30.38
CA ASN A 921 -88.98 16.27 -31.85
C ASN A 921 -87.79 17.07 -32.45
N PRO A 922 -87.35 16.77 -33.70
CA PRO A 922 -86.15 17.38 -34.30
C PRO A 922 -86.31 18.88 -34.56
N GLY A 923 -85.33 19.69 -34.14
CA GLY A 923 -85.30 21.14 -34.32
C GLY A 923 -85.68 21.96 -33.08
N GLN A 924 -86.03 21.30 -31.97
CA GLN A 924 -86.07 21.92 -30.65
C GLN A 924 -84.84 21.49 -29.85
N GLU A 925 -84.00 22.45 -29.48
CA GLU A 925 -82.98 22.20 -28.46
C GLU A 925 -83.66 22.11 -27.09
N CYS A 926 -83.25 21.10 -26.31
CA CYS A 926 -83.67 21.00 -24.90
C CYS A 926 -83.06 22.19 -24.15
N PRO A 927 -83.83 22.91 -23.33
CA PRO A 927 -83.27 23.99 -22.51
C PRO A 927 -82.20 23.50 -21.55
#